data_AF-A0A1H3BL61-F1
#
_entry.id   AF-A0A1H3BL61-F1
#
_cell.length_a   1.000
_cell.length_b   1.000
_cell.length_c   1.000
_cell.angle_alpha   90.00
_cell.angle_beta   90.00
_cell.angle_gamma   90.00
#
_symmetry.space_group_name_H-M   'P 1'
#
loop_
_entity.id
_entity.type
_entity.pdbx_description
1 polymer ?
#
loop_
_entity_poly.entity_id
_entity_poly.type
_entity_poly.pdbx_seq_one_letter_code
_entity_poly.pdbx_strand_id
1 'polypeptide(L)'
;MNQQILFNDGWEFAKMHLEAKDAGAAGQDPSELNTAAAAGLSYEPVDLPHDWLIYNSLDLYENSIGWYRKKFTYNEGEKQVLLAFDGVYMDSSVYVNGQLVGEWKYGYSAFEHEITQALVPGENEIIVKVVHQSPNSRWYSGAGIYRDVWLKTRANDHIVTNGIYVSTTPQGQDWLVEVETDAHIQQDGELVHTIMDQGKVIAASSDRLTAGTESTVTSRQQITAENPLLWSTDEPHLYQLVTELKMAGETVEKVTQSIGFRTVSMDPNDGFRLNGVKMKLNGVCEHHDLGALGAAFNVTALRRRFELLKEMGVNSIRTAHNMPAKAFMELADEMGMLIVSEAFDMWERSKTPYDYARFFPEWAHTDVKSWVMRDRNHPSLIMWSIGNEIYDTHADERGQEVTQMLMDYVLEFDPKQNGRVTIGSNYMPWENAQKCADIVKVAGYNYAEKYYDKHHAEHPDWIIYGSETASVVQSRGIYHFPFEKAILADDDEQCSALGNSTTSWGAKSAEACILAERDTPYSLGQYLWTGFDYIGEPTPYHTKNSYFGQLDTATFKKDSYYIYQSAWTDYKKAPMVHIFPYWDFSPGQMIDVRVCSNAPKIELQLNGSTIGTYDIDHENGTQLVGWWKVPYEPGELKAIAYDENGHVIATDVQRSYADAAKIRLLPDKRMLIADGTDLIFVEINVEDEAGNVVQNANNRVNVSVSGAGRLIGLDSGDSTDYDQYKGQSKRLFSGKLMAIIGATKEPGAIKIEVTSEGLIGQSAEFQSVPAADEVQLGSIDANTKNEAMEIVMGRAAEVPLRKIELISSKGQVLNPSNTMLTVTANLYPVNTSYTDLEWSVVNDAGIESNIAKIEADGHTATISALGDGEFLVRATSKNGTDKTKLISHLEFRAEGLGTAFKDPYGFITGGLYDDAIGDVSNGNEKGFATSRDGKTVVGFQNIDFGSYGSDTMTIPIFALSNEKYFIQIWEGLPEEEGSTLLADVVYQKESKWNVYQEETYRLSKRLNGITSIYFVLNQKIHVKGFTFEKKNRAFEQNAAAQCDHIYGDTFTVSGDQVEGIGNNVSLEFSDMDFTVEGTSRIVFYGSSPIDKNTIHIRFAGPDGESNQLVEFVQSNGYEEQVFELETVTGKQKVTFIFLPGSNFDFGWFKFEK
;
A
#
# COMPACT_ATOMS: atom_id res chain seq x y z
N MET A 1 -18.34 -43.44 18.90
CA MET A 1 -18.26 -42.39 17.88
C MET A 1 -17.09 -41.46 18.15
N ASN A 2 -16.28 -41.16 17.13
CA ASN A 2 -15.25 -40.12 17.18
C ASN A 2 -15.91 -38.75 17.37
N GLN A 3 -15.23 -37.83 18.04
CA GLN A 3 -15.76 -36.51 18.38
C GLN A 3 -14.73 -35.44 18.06
N GLN A 4 -15.20 -34.32 17.55
CA GLN A 4 -14.44 -33.09 17.40
C GLN A 4 -15.23 -31.99 18.11
N ILE A 5 -14.58 -31.31 19.05
CA ILE A 5 -15.18 -30.21 19.82
C ILE A 5 -14.34 -28.95 19.62
N LEU A 6 -15.01 -27.81 19.47
CA LEU A 6 -14.34 -26.51 19.42
C LEU A 6 -13.77 -26.23 20.81
N PHE A 7 -12.50 -25.83 20.87
CA PHE A 7 -11.69 -25.82 22.09
C PHE A 7 -11.05 -24.45 22.35
N ASN A 8 -11.78 -23.39 21.99
CA ASN A 8 -11.35 -21.99 22.06
C ASN A 8 -11.64 -21.31 23.42
N ASP A 9 -12.44 -21.93 24.29
CA ASP A 9 -12.75 -21.40 25.63
C ASP A 9 -11.57 -21.57 26.60
N GLY A 10 -11.58 -20.92 27.77
CA GLY A 10 -10.71 -21.24 28.91
C GLY A 10 -9.19 -21.15 28.67
N TRP A 11 -8.75 -20.35 27.68
CA TRP A 11 -7.34 -20.07 27.45
C TRP A 11 -6.89 -18.83 28.22
N GLU A 12 -5.62 -18.84 28.60
CA GLU A 12 -4.93 -17.70 29.18
C GLU A 12 -3.68 -17.39 28.35
N PHE A 13 -3.26 -16.12 28.33
CA PHE A 13 -2.15 -15.64 27.53
C PHE A 13 -1.15 -14.85 28.38
N ALA A 14 0.13 -15.04 28.10
CA ALA A 14 1.21 -14.21 28.58
C ALA A 14 2.18 -13.89 27.45
N LYS A 15 2.69 -12.65 27.43
CA LYS A 15 3.67 -12.19 26.45
C LYS A 15 5.04 -12.00 27.11
N MET A 16 6.10 -12.37 26.40
CA MET A 16 7.48 -12.19 26.82
C MET A 16 8.28 -11.55 25.68
N HIS A 17 9.20 -10.62 25.98
CA HIS A 17 10.12 -10.09 24.96
C HIS A 17 11.13 -11.14 24.53
N LEU A 18 11.52 -11.09 23.25
CA LEU A 18 12.46 -12.05 22.66
C LEU A 18 13.85 -12.06 23.35
N GLU A 19 14.28 -10.93 23.93
CA GLU A 19 15.62 -10.74 24.54
C GLU A 19 15.64 -10.78 26.08
N ALA A 20 14.58 -11.26 26.74
CA ALA A 20 14.38 -11.05 28.18
C ALA A 20 15.57 -11.50 29.07
N LYS A 21 16.31 -10.51 29.59
CA LYS A 21 17.37 -10.68 30.62
C LYS A 21 16.83 -11.16 31.96
N ASP A 22 15.54 -10.89 32.24
CA ASP A 22 14.91 -11.09 33.55
C ASP A 22 14.38 -12.51 33.78
N ALA A 23 14.36 -13.37 32.76
CA ALA A 23 13.99 -14.79 32.88
C ALA A 23 15.18 -15.72 33.18
N GLY A 24 16.38 -15.17 33.43
CA GLY A 24 17.62 -15.96 33.53
C GLY A 24 18.12 -16.50 32.19
N ALA A 25 17.53 -16.06 31.07
CA ALA A 25 17.73 -16.56 29.71
C ALA A 25 18.56 -15.60 28.82
N ALA A 26 19.35 -14.69 29.41
CA ALA A 26 20.17 -13.77 28.64
C ALA A 26 21.19 -14.54 27.76
N GLY A 27 20.91 -14.63 26.46
CA GLY A 27 21.77 -15.28 25.45
C GLY A 27 21.35 -16.70 25.00
N GLN A 28 20.16 -17.20 25.38
CA GLN A 28 19.61 -18.43 24.80
C GLN A 28 18.81 -18.13 23.52
N ASP A 29 18.88 -19.04 22.54
CA ASP A 29 18.07 -18.94 21.32
C ASP A 29 16.58 -19.03 21.71
N PRO A 30 15.72 -18.08 21.29
CA PRO A 30 14.29 -18.10 21.55
C PRO A 30 13.63 -19.44 21.21
N SER A 31 14.12 -20.16 20.18
CA SER A 31 13.63 -21.49 19.80
C SER A 31 13.89 -22.55 20.87
N GLU A 32 14.96 -22.42 21.66
CA GLU A 32 15.38 -23.38 22.71
C GLU A 32 14.63 -23.20 24.05
N LEU A 33 13.88 -22.10 24.24
CA LEU A 33 13.11 -21.86 25.45
C LEU A 33 11.97 -22.88 25.62
N ASN A 34 11.88 -23.48 26.81
CA ASN A 34 10.85 -24.47 27.18
C ASN A 34 9.88 -23.92 28.24
N THR A 35 9.01 -24.78 28.77
CA THR A 35 7.99 -24.42 29.77
C THR A 35 8.55 -23.84 31.08
N ALA A 36 9.83 -24.05 31.41
CA ALA A 36 10.46 -23.42 32.58
C ALA A 36 10.52 -21.89 32.45
N ALA A 37 10.72 -21.37 31.23
CA ALA A 37 10.67 -19.94 30.96
C ALA A 37 9.26 -19.35 31.12
N ALA A 38 8.23 -20.18 30.92
CA ALA A 38 6.83 -19.79 30.98
C ALA A 38 6.25 -19.81 32.41
N ALA A 39 6.87 -20.53 33.34
CA ALA A 39 6.33 -20.79 34.69
C ALA A 39 6.24 -19.55 35.59
N GLY A 40 7.04 -18.52 35.33
CA GLY A 40 7.06 -17.26 36.09
C GLY A 40 6.22 -16.13 35.48
N LEU A 41 5.55 -16.36 34.35
CA LEU A 41 4.79 -15.34 33.64
C LEU A 41 3.40 -15.10 34.28
N SER A 42 2.92 -13.86 34.19
CA SER A 42 1.54 -13.52 34.55
C SER A 42 0.62 -13.79 33.37
N TYR A 43 -0.31 -14.73 33.54
CA TYR A 43 -1.28 -15.12 32.51
C TYR A 43 -2.61 -14.42 32.73
N GLU A 44 -3.19 -13.89 31.65
CA GLU A 44 -4.50 -13.25 31.64
C GLU A 44 -5.48 -14.04 30.75
N PRO A 45 -6.77 -14.15 31.08
CA PRO A 45 -7.76 -14.80 30.23
C PRO A 45 -7.82 -14.18 28.83
N VAL A 46 -8.00 -15.02 27.80
CA VAL A 46 -8.06 -14.57 26.40
C VAL A 46 -9.13 -15.32 25.62
N ASP A 47 -9.80 -14.62 24.70
CA ASP A 47 -10.68 -15.24 23.73
C ASP A 47 -9.87 -15.74 22.52
N LEU A 48 -10.04 -17.01 22.15
CA LEU A 48 -9.59 -17.50 20.84
C LEU A 48 -10.72 -17.43 19.80
N PRO A 49 -10.41 -17.10 18.54
CA PRO A 49 -9.08 -16.80 18.00
C PRO A 49 -8.48 -15.47 18.49
N HIS A 50 -7.16 -15.42 18.66
CA HIS A 50 -6.43 -14.30 19.25
C HIS A 50 -5.23 -13.86 18.42
N ASP A 51 -5.14 -12.54 18.22
CA ASP A 51 -4.00 -11.83 17.66
C ASP A 51 -3.53 -10.80 18.70
N TRP A 52 -2.33 -10.96 19.26
CA TRP A 52 -1.90 -10.05 20.33
C TRP A 52 -1.30 -8.74 19.81
N LEU A 53 -0.90 -8.65 18.54
CA LEU A 53 -0.26 -7.46 17.99
C LEU A 53 -1.26 -6.34 17.71
N ILE A 54 -2.51 -6.68 17.38
CA ILE A 54 -3.55 -5.70 17.02
C ILE A 54 -3.92 -4.72 18.14
N TYR A 55 -3.56 -5.06 19.39
CA TYR A 55 -3.80 -4.23 20.57
C TYR A 55 -2.87 -3.02 20.68
N ASN A 56 -1.79 -2.97 19.89
CA ASN A 56 -0.86 -1.84 19.86
C ASN A 56 -0.57 -1.36 18.43
N SER A 57 -1.37 -0.41 17.95
CA SER A 57 -1.20 0.23 16.63
C SER A 57 0.13 0.98 16.46
N LEU A 58 0.86 1.27 17.55
CA LEU A 58 2.18 1.91 17.50
C LEU A 58 3.33 0.91 17.30
N ASP A 59 3.10 -0.38 17.53
CA ASP A 59 4.12 -1.43 17.43
C ASP A 59 3.50 -2.75 16.95
N LEU A 60 2.90 -2.71 15.76
CA LEU A 60 2.21 -3.85 15.13
C LEU A 60 3.15 -4.99 14.70
N TYR A 61 4.47 -4.85 14.92
CA TYR A 61 5.48 -5.82 14.49
C TYR A 61 6.46 -6.18 15.63
N GLU A 62 6.03 -6.01 16.88
CA GLU A 62 6.84 -6.25 18.08
C GLU A 62 7.47 -7.67 18.10
N ASN A 63 8.78 -7.73 18.37
CA ASN A 63 9.49 -8.98 18.63
C ASN A 63 9.10 -9.55 19.99
N SER A 64 8.39 -10.68 19.98
CA SER A 64 7.83 -11.26 21.20
C SER A 64 7.59 -12.77 21.10
N ILE A 65 7.50 -13.41 22.25
CA ILE A 65 7.06 -14.80 22.40
C ILE A 65 5.73 -14.77 23.15
N GLY A 66 4.70 -15.32 22.51
CA GLY A 66 3.40 -15.55 23.11
C GLY A 66 3.33 -16.94 23.74
N TRP A 67 2.85 -17.01 24.98
CA TRP A 67 2.57 -18.25 25.69
C TRP A 67 1.08 -18.35 25.96
N TYR A 68 0.44 -19.37 25.39
CA TYR A 68 -0.94 -19.69 25.68
C TYR A 68 -0.98 -20.88 26.64
N ARG A 69 -1.86 -20.82 27.64
CA ARG A 69 -2.07 -21.87 28.62
C ARG A 69 -3.54 -22.24 28.69
N LYS A 70 -3.84 -23.53 28.68
CA LYS A 70 -5.18 -24.04 28.98
C LYS A 70 -5.09 -25.22 29.91
N LYS A 71 -5.95 -25.22 30.93
CA LYS A 71 -6.16 -26.37 31.81
C LYS A 71 -7.43 -27.08 31.42
N PHE A 72 -7.39 -28.41 31.38
CA PHE A 72 -8.60 -29.19 31.13
C PHE A 72 -8.56 -30.52 31.89
N THR A 73 -9.74 -31.06 32.18
CA THR A 73 -9.86 -32.37 32.84
C THR A 73 -10.00 -33.47 31.80
N TYR A 74 -9.08 -34.43 31.84
CA TYR A 74 -9.11 -35.62 31.01
C TYR A 74 -9.61 -36.82 31.83
N ASN A 75 -10.59 -37.52 31.28
CA ASN A 75 -11.02 -38.82 31.80
C ASN A 75 -10.34 -39.89 30.94
N GLU A 76 -9.58 -40.77 31.60
CA GLU A 76 -8.87 -41.85 30.91
C GLU A 76 -9.84 -42.71 30.10
N GLY A 77 -9.49 -42.96 28.84
CA GLY A 77 -10.29 -43.78 27.93
C GLY A 77 -9.42 -44.47 26.87
N GLU A 78 -10.04 -45.40 26.13
CA GLU A 78 -9.38 -46.20 25.08
C GLU A 78 -9.21 -45.44 23.75
N LYS A 79 -9.50 -44.14 23.69
CA LYS A 79 -9.44 -43.31 22.47
C LYS A 79 -8.15 -42.51 22.41
N GLN A 80 -7.68 -42.29 21.19
CA GLN A 80 -6.67 -41.27 20.91
C GLN A 80 -7.26 -39.87 21.15
N VAL A 81 -6.45 -38.97 21.69
CA VAL A 81 -6.78 -37.57 21.87
C VAL A 81 -5.83 -36.73 21.03
N LEU A 82 -6.38 -35.86 20.17
CA LEU A 82 -5.60 -34.96 19.33
C LEU A 82 -5.98 -33.51 19.60
N LEU A 83 -4.97 -32.65 19.54
CA LEU A 83 -5.13 -31.20 19.53
C LEU A 83 -4.86 -30.71 18.11
N ALA A 84 -5.85 -30.09 17.48
CA ALA A 84 -5.78 -29.60 16.11
C ALA A 84 -5.92 -28.07 16.06
N PHE A 85 -5.14 -27.41 15.21
CA PHE A 85 -5.11 -25.97 15.02
C PHE A 85 -5.36 -25.64 13.56
N ASP A 86 -6.28 -24.71 13.28
CA ASP A 86 -6.53 -24.23 11.92
C ASP A 86 -5.48 -23.20 11.44
N GLY A 87 -4.68 -22.67 12.37
CA GLY A 87 -3.52 -21.82 12.09
C GLY A 87 -2.97 -21.12 13.35
N VAL A 88 -1.64 -21.09 13.45
CA VAL A 88 -0.91 -20.41 14.54
C VAL A 88 0.26 -19.65 13.92
N TYR A 89 0.27 -18.32 14.04
CA TYR A 89 1.32 -17.49 13.43
C TYR A 89 2.34 -17.03 14.49
N MET A 90 3.61 -17.44 14.44
CA MET A 90 4.15 -18.61 13.72
C MET A 90 5.22 -19.32 14.58
N ASP A 91 5.91 -20.32 14.02
CA ASP A 91 6.98 -21.09 14.70
C ASP A 91 6.54 -21.55 16.10
N SER A 92 5.53 -22.43 16.10
CA SER A 92 4.84 -22.86 17.30
C SER A 92 5.36 -24.18 17.85
N SER A 93 5.31 -24.31 19.18
CA SER A 93 5.62 -25.55 19.90
C SER A 93 4.52 -25.85 20.92
N VAL A 94 4.06 -27.10 20.97
CA VAL A 94 2.97 -27.55 21.85
C VAL A 94 3.52 -28.46 22.94
N TYR A 95 3.24 -28.11 24.19
CA TYR A 95 3.59 -28.88 25.37
C TYR A 95 2.35 -29.33 26.12
N VAL A 96 2.37 -30.56 26.64
CA VAL A 96 1.33 -31.10 27.52
C VAL A 96 2.00 -31.63 28.78
N ASN A 97 1.59 -31.14 29.95
CA ASN A 97 2.18 -31.48 31.25
C ASN A 97 3.73 -31.35 31.26
N GLY A 98 4.24 -30.32 30.58
CA GLY A 98 5.68 -30.04 30.44
C GLY A 98 6.43 -30.89 29.39
N GLN A 99 5.78 -31.85 28.74
CA GLN A 99 6.37 -32.65 27.65
C GLN A 99 6.11 -32.00 26.30
N LEU A 100 7.14 -31.87 25.46
CA LEU A 100 6.98 -31.42 24.07
C LEU A 100 6.25 -32.51 23.26
N VAL A 101 5.10 -32.17 22.68
CA VAL A 101 4.32 -33.09 21.85
C VAL A 101 4.60 -32.87 20.37
N GLY A 102 4.83 -31.64 19.94
CA GLY A 102 5.10 -31.34 18.54
C GLY A 102 5.43 -29.88 18.29
N GLU A 103 5.89 -29.63 17.07
CA GLU A 103 6.18 -28.31 16.53
C GLU A 103 5.49 -28.12 15.19
N TRP A 104 5.21 -26.87 14.85
CA TRP A 104 4.69 -26.48 13.55
C TRP A 104 5.20 -25.10 13.15
N LYS A 105 5.87 -25.01 11.99
CA LYS A 105 6.66 -23.82 11.61
C LYS A 105 5.89 -22.81 10.78
N TYR A 106 5.11 -23.26 9.80
CA TYR A 106 4.37 -22.35 8.94
C TYR A 106 3.14 -21.77 9.63
N GLY A 107 2.88 -20.49 9.37
CA GLY A 107 1.84 -19.75 10.08
C GLY A 107 0.41 -19.95 9.56
N TYR A 108 0.23 -20.54 8.38
CA TYR A 108 -1.06 -20.51 7.67
C TYR A 108 -1.66 -21.89 7.36
N SER A 109 -0.88 -22.97 7.47
CA SER A 109 -1.36 -24.34 7.34
C SER A 109 -2.01 -24.83 8.64
N ALA A 110 -3.00 -25.72 8.50
CA ALA A 110 -3.60 -26.40 9.65
C ALA A 110 -2.74 -27.61 10.07
N PHE A 111 -2.78 -27.99 11.34
CA PHE A 111 -2.04 -29.14 11.85
C PHE A 111 -2.72 -29.80 13.03
N GLU A 112 -2.34 -31.04 13.33
CA GLU A 112 -2.77 -31.74 14.54
C GLU A 112 -1.64 -32.55 15.17
N HIS A 113 -1.67 -32.65 16.50
CA HIS A 113 -0.76 -33.49 17.28
C HIS A 113 -1.56 -34.45 18.17
N GLU A 114 -1.16 -35.72 18.19
CA GLU A 114 -1.68 -36.68 19.16
C GLU A 114 -1.07 -36.41 20.54
N ILE A 115 -1.90 -36.11 21.53
CA ILE A 115 -1.48 -35.78 22.89
C ILE A 115 -1.70 -36.92 23.88
N THR A 116 -2.29 -38.05 23.45
CA THR A 116 -2.73 -39.16 24.32
C THR A 116 -1.69 -39.59 25.35
N GLN A 117 -0.44 -39.80 24.92
CA GLN A 117 0.64 -40.33 25.77
C GLN A 117 1.16 -39.31 26.80
N ALA A 118 0.91 -38.02 26.60
CA ALA A 118 1.31 -36.95 27.51
C ALA A 118 0.24 -36.63 28.57
N LEU A 119 -0.99 -37.14 28.40
CA LEU A 119 -2.10 -36.89 29.30
C LEU A 119 -2.05 -37.78 30.55
N VAL A 120 -2.54 -37.25 31.65
CA VAL A 120 -2.78 -37.97 32.92
C VAL A 120 -4.25 -37.92 33.29
N PRO A 121 -4.80 -38.92 33.99
CA PRO A 121 -6.16 -38.84 34.51
C PRO A 121 -6.33 -37.63 35.45
N GLY A 122 -7.36 -36.82 35.23
CA GLY A 122 -7.61 -35.60 35.99
C GLY A 122 -7.17 -34.33 35.26
N GLU A 123 -6.66 -33.34 36.00
CA GLU A 123 -6.25 -32.04 35.43
C GLU A 123 -4.98 -32.18 34.60
N ASN A 124 -4.99 -31.58 33.42
CA ASN A 124 -3.86 -31.48 32.49
C ASN A 124 -3.63 -30.03 32.10
N GLU A 125 -2.38 -29.69 31.82
CA GLU A 125 -1.98 -28.37 31.35
C GLU A 125 -1.43 -28.47 29.92
N ILE A 126 -1.99 -27.64 29.03
CA ILE A 126 -1.50 -27.43 27.67
C ILE A 126 -0.83 -26.07 27.63
N ILE A 127 0.38 -26.01 27.08
CA ILE A 127 1.10 -24.78 26.78
C ILE A 127 1.42 -24.73 25.29
N VAL A 128 1.06 -23.62 24.64
CA VAL A 128 1.47 -23.33 23.26
C VAL A 128 2.40 -22.13 23.27
N LYS A 129 3.62 -22.34 22.80
CA LYS A 129 4.62 -21.29 22.58
C LYS A 129 4.51 -20.83 21.14
N VAL A 130 4.52 -19.52 20.91
CA VAL A 130 4.46 -18.91 19.58
C VAL A 130 5.55 -17.85 19.49
N VAL A 131 6.45 -17.95 18.50
CA VAL A 131 7.57 -17.03 18.34
C VAL A 131 7.27 -16.05 17.20
N HIS A 132 7.20 -14.77 17.53
CA HIS A 132 7.09 -13.69 16.56
C HIS A 132 8.37 -12.86 16.52
N GLN A 133 9.11 -12.98 15.41
CA GLN A 133 10.33 -12.23 15.16
C GLN A 133 10.24 -11.53 13.80
N SER A 134 10.18 -10.21 13.83
CA SER A 134 10.08 -9.33 12.66
C SER A 134 11.47 -8.87 12.18
N PRO A 135 11.67 -8.64 10.87
CA PRO A 135 10.71 -8.84 9.77
C PRO A 135 10.62 -10.31 9.31
N ASN A 136 9.41 -10.87 9.35
CA ASN A 136 9.04 -12.22 8.89
C ASN A 136 7.91 -12.23 7.84
N SER A 137 7.37 -11.06 7.47
CA SER A 137 6.26 -10.89 6.55
C SER A 137 6.37 -9.54 5.84
N ARG A 138 5.82 -9.42 4.62
CA ARG A 138 5.70 -8.14 3.88
C ARG A 138 4.44 -7.36 4.26
N TRP A 139 3.39 -8.07 4.69
CA TRP A 139 2.12 -7.53 5.18
C TRP A 139 1.95 -7.82 6.69
N TYR A 140 0.93 -7.27 7.32
CA TYR A 140 0.59 -7.60 8.70
C TYR A 140 0.16 -9.07 8.84
N SER A 141 0.96 -9.87 9.54
CA SER A 141 0.62 -11.28 9.80
C SER A 141 -0.34 -11.46 10.98
N GLY A 142 -0.34 -10.51 11.92
CA GLY A 142 -0.73 -10.78 13.30
C GLY A 142 0.21 -11.78 13.98
N ALA A 143 -0.08 -12.10 15.24
CA ALA A 143 0.65 -13.16 15.94
C ALA A 143 -0.22 -13.85 16.99
N GLY A 144 -0.14 -15.17 17.05
CA GLY A 144 -0.91 -15.98 17.99
C GLY A 144 -1.72 -17.12 17.36
N ILE A 145 -2.64 -17.64 18.17
CA ILE A 145 -3.60 -18.66 17.75
C ILE A 145 -4.78 -17.92 17.11
N TYR A 146 -4.57 -17.43 15.89
CA TYR A 146 -5.47 -16.51 15.19
C TYR A 146 -6.59 -17.22 14.41
N ARG A 147 -6.61 -18.56 14.42
CA ARG A 147 -7.72 -19.42 13.95
C ARG A 147 -8.10 -20.44 15.02
N ASP A 148 -9.17 -21.19 14.77
CA ASP A 148 -9.77 -22.11 15.74
C ASP A 148 -8.86 -23.26 16.18
N VAL A 149 -9.09 -23.72 17.42
CA VAL A 149 -8.48 -24.90 18.04
C VAL A 149 -9.55 -25.95 18.28
N TRP A 150 -9.23 -27.21 18.01
CA TRP A 150 -10.16 -28.32 18.15
C TRP A 150 -9.55 -29.42 19.01
N LEU A 151 -10.33 -29.98 19.93
CA LEU A 151 -9.99 -31.22 20.62
C LEU A 151 -10.72 -32.37 19.92
N LYS A 152 -9.96 -33.34 19.40
CA LYS A 152 -10.50 -34.52 18.74
C LYS A 152 -10.30 -35.75 19.61
N THR A 153 -11.31 -36.60 19.71
CA THR A 153 -11.16 -37.96 20.25
C THR A 153 -11.54 -38.98 19.19
N ARG A 154 -10.64 -39.92 18.88
CA ARG A 154 -10.89 -40.95 17.89
C ARG A 154 -10.53 -42.35 18.37
N ALA A 155 -11.32 -43.33 17.97
CA ALA A 155 -11.06 -44.74 18.22
C ALA A 155 -9.91 -45.25 17.31
N ASN A 156 -9.44 -46.47 17.57
CA ASN A 156 -8.42 -47.11 16.72
C ASN A 156 -8.89 -47.24 15.27
N ASP A 157 -10.15 -47.62 15.08
CA ASP A 157 -10.83 -47.62 13.79
C ASP A 157 -11.37 -46.21 13.47
N HIS A 158 -10.79 -45.54 12.49
CA HIS A 158 -11.14 -44.16 12.13
C HIS A 158 -10.81 -43.81 10.68
N ILE A 159 -11.48 -42.79 10.15
CA ILE A 159 -11.18 -42.12 8.88
C ILE A 159 -9.97 -41.21 9.10
N VAL A 160 -9.00 -41.27 8.19
CA VAL A 160 -7.81 -40.41 8.24
C VAL A 160 -8.23 -38.94 8.12
N THR A 161 -7.61 -38.04 8.88
CA THR A 161 -7.88 -36.60 8.80
C THR A 161 -7.71 -36.12 7.36
N ASN A 162 -8.75 -35.47 6.81
CA ASN A 162 -8.83 -35.02 5.41
C ASN A 162 -8.65 -36.17 4.36
N GLY A 163 -8.86 -37.42 4.77
CA GLY A 163 -8.69 -38.62 3.96
C GLY A 163 -9.85 -38.93 3.00
N ILE A 164 -10.91 -38.12 2.98
CA ILE A 164 -12.00 -38.24 2.02
C ILE A 164 -11.68 -37.34 0.82
N TYR A 165 -11.63 -37.92 -0.37
CA TYR A 165 -11.39 -37.21 -1.62
C TYR A 165 -12.56 -37.42 -2.57
N VAL A 166 -13.15 -36.33 -3.04
CA VAL A 166 -14.33 -36.35 -3.89
C VAL A 166 -14.00 -35.74 -5.24
N SER A 167 -14.40 -36.41 -6.32
CA SER A 167 -14.39 -35.83 -7.66
C SER A 167 -15.75 -36.03 -8.31
N THR A 168 -16.20 -35.05 -9.09
CA THR A 168 -17.49 -35.09 -9.79
C THR A 168 -17.28 -34.99 -11.30
N THR A 169 -17.99 -35.79 -12.08
CA THR A 169 -17.88 -35.79 -13.54
C THR A 169 -19.27 -35.92 -14.18
N PRO A 170 -19.63 -35.05 -15.15
CA PRO A 170 -20.92 -35.14 -15.81
C PRO A 170 -21.03 -36.41 -16.69
N GLN A 171 -22.20 -37.04 -16.67
CA GLN A 171 -22.58 -38.18 -17.50
C GLN A 171 -23.96 -37.94 -18.15
N GLY A 172 -24.00 -37.05 -19.13
CA GLY A 172 -25.26 -36.59 -19.72
C GLY A 172 -25.96 -35.60 -18.79
N GLN A 173 -27.15 -35.94 -18.29
CA GLN A 173 -27.86 -35.14 -17.28
C GLN A 173 -27.47 -35.54 -15.85
N ASP A 174 -26.98 -36.76 -15.66
CA ASP A 174 -26.57 -37.29 -14.37
C ASP A 174 -25.10 -36.98 -14.10
N TRP A 175 -24.67 -37.20 -12.86
CA TRP A 175 -23.29 -36.99 -12.43
C TRP A 175 -22.73 -38.19 -11.71
N LEU A 176 -21.51 -38.56 -12.06
CA LEU A 176 -20.73 -39.53 -11.32
C LEU A 176 -19.98 -38.80 -10.20
N VAL A 177 -20.15 -39.27 -8.97
CA VAL A 177 -19.38 -38.87 -7.80
C VAL A 177 -18.45 -40.02 -7.45
N GLU A 178 -17.14 -39.82 -7.62
CA GLU A 178 -16.14 -40.75 -7.12
C GLU A 178 -15.68 -40.29 -5.73
N VAL A 179 -15.74 -41.20 -4.76
CA VAL A 179 -15.28 -40.96 -3.39
C VAL A 179 -14.17 -41.95 -3.07
N GLU A 180 -12.96 -41.43 -2.85
CA GLU A 180 -11.86 -42.18 -2.26
C GLU A 180 -11.77 -41.86 -0.77
N THR A 181 -11.64 -42.86 0.10
CA THR A 181 -11.57 -42.64 1.54
C THR A 181 -10.49 -43.50 2.17
N ASP A 182 -9.53 -42.84 2.81
CA ASP A 182 -8.50 -43.48 3.61
C ASP A 182 -8.99 -43.67 5.05
N ALA A 183 -8.94 -44.91 5.52
CA ALA A 183 -9.32 -45.28 6.88
C ALA A 183 -8.27 -46.17 7.54
N HIS A 184 -8.00 -45.92 8.82
CA HIS A 184 -7.30 -46.83 9.70
C HIS A 184 -8.29 -47.85 10.26
N ILE A 185 -8.06 -49.13 10.02
CA ILE A 185 -8.93 -50.21 10.53
C ILE A 185 -8.09 -51.37 11.09
N GLN A 186 -8.51 -51.89 12.24
CA GLN A 186 -7.94 -53.07 12.90
C GLN A 186 -8.85 -54.30 12.77
N GLN A 187 -10.11 -54.09 12.42
CA GLN A 187 -11.10 -55.14 12.16
C GLN A 187 -11.93 -54.81 10.91
N ASP A 188 -12.61 -55.82 10.37
CA ASP A 188 -13.49 -55.64 9.23
C ASP A 188 -14.60 -54.62 9.55
N GLY A 189 -14.89 -53.76 8.57
CA GLY A 189 -15.88 -52.70 8.68
C GLY A 189 -16.67 -52.49 7.40
N GLU A 190 -17.55 -51.50 7.42
CA GLU A 190 -18.29 -51.02 6.26
C GLU A 190 -18.15 -49.50 6.18
N LEU A 191 -17.88 -48.99 4.97
CA LEU A 191 -17.90 -47.57 4.68
C LEU A 191 -19.18 -47.24 3.91
N VAL A 192 -19.95 -46.27 4.39
CA VAL A 192 -21.20 -45.84 3.78
C VAL A 192 -21.09 -44.37 3.41
N HIS A 193 -21.33 -44.06 2.14
CA HIS A 193 -21.45 -42.70 1.64
C HIS A 193 -22.90 -42.40 1.28
N THR A 194 -23.41 -41.28 1.77
CA THR A 194 -24.77 -40.81 1.49
C THR A 194 -24.72 -39.37 1.01
N ILE A 195 -25.27 -39.09 -0.16
CA ILE A 195 -25.45 -37.72 -0.65
C ILE A 195 -26.84 -37.25 -0.24
N MET A 196 -26.91 -36.09 0.39
CA MET A 196 -28.15 -35.46 0.85
C MET A 196 -28.35 -34.08 0.24
N ASP A 197 -29.61 -33.76 -0.02
CA ASP A 197 -30.10 -32.44 -0.43
C ASP A 197 -31.13 -31.97 0.60
N GLN A 198 -30.84 -30.89 1.32
CA GLN A 198 -31.74 -30.33 2.35
C GLN A 198 -32.29 -31.39 3.34
N GLY A 199 -31.43 -32.33 3.77
CA GLY A 199 -31.76 -33.43 4.68
C GLY A 199 -32.44 -34.65 4.03
N LYS A 200 -32.71 -34.63 2.72
CA LYS A 200 -33.24 -35.77 1.97
C LYS A 200 -32.10 -36.54 1.31
N VAL A 201 -32.07 -37.86 1.48
CA VAL A 201 -31.14 -38.75 0.77
C VAL A 201 -31.47 -38.76 -0.73
N ILE A 202 -30.50 -38.45 -1.56
CA ILE A 202 -30.63 -38.50 -3.03
C ILE A 202 -29.89 -39.70 -3.63
N ALA A 203 -28.75 -40.11 -3.05
CA ALA A 203 -27.99 -41.27 -3.50
C ALA A 203 -27.14 -41.82 -2.33
N ALA A 204 -26.79 -43.10 -2.40
CA ALA A 204 -25.93 -43.73 -1.41
C ALA A 204 -25.13 -44.90 -2.01
N SER A 205 -24.00 -45.22 -1.40
CA SER A 205 -23.16 -46.38 -1.71
C SER A 205 -22.57 -46.94 -0.43
N SER A 206 -22.37 -48.26 -0.35
CA SER A 206 -21.59 -48.87 0.71
C SER A 206 -20.57 -49.87 0.17
N ASP A 207 -19.44 -49.97 0.88
CA ASP A 207 -18.38 -50.93 0.57
C ASP A 207 -17.85 -51.57 1.84
N ARG A 208 -17.42 -52.84 1.74
CA ARG A 208 -16.89 -53.59 2.87
C ARG A 208 -15.37 -53.41 2.95
N LEU A 209 -14.90 -52.91 4.08
CA LEU A 209 -13.47 -52.80 4.37
C LEU A 209 -12.99 -54.08 5.07
N THR A 210 -11.86 -54.61 4.59
CA THR A 210 -11.22 -55.80 5.18
C THR A 210 -9.93 -55.38 5.85
N ALA A 211 -9.73 -55.74 7.12
CA ALA A 211 -8.50 -55.40 7.83
C ALA A 211 -7.30 -56.15 7.21
N GLY A 212 -6.28 -55.39 6.80
CA GLY A 212 -5.08 -55.88 6.14
C GLY A 212 -3.85 -55.92 7.04
N THR A 213 -2.68 -56.19 6.45
CA THR A 213 -1.38 -56.07 7.14
C THR A 213 -0.89 -54.63 7.25
N GLU A 214 -1.40 -53.73 6.39
CA GLU A 214 -1.13 -52.29 6.49
C GLU A 214 -2.15 -51.62 7.41
N SER A 215 -1.73 -50.55 8.07
CA SER A 215 -2.56 -49.84 9.04
C SER A 215 -3.63 -48.97 8.37
N THR A 216 -3.48 -48.59 7.09
CA THR A 216 -4.43 -47.76 6.33
C THR A 216 -4.99 -48.55 5.16
N VAL A 217 -6.29 -48.43 4.91
CA VAL A 217 -7.00 -49.00 3.76
C VAL A 217 -7.71 -47.88 3.02
N THR A 218 -7.55 -47.84 1.69
CA THR A 218 -8.24 -46.89 0.81
C THR A 218 -9.46 -47.58 0.17
N SER A 219 -10.66 -47.07 0.44
CA SER A 219 -11.90 -47.41 -0.25
C SER A 219 -12.08 -46.55 -1.50
N ARG A 220 -12.65 -47.11 -2.58
CA ARG A 220 -13.03 -46.35 -3.78
C ARG A 220 -14.45 -46.69 -4.17
N GLN A 221 -15.36 -45.73 -4.02
CA GLN A 221 -16.78 -45.89 -4.30
C GLN A 221 -17.23 -44.91 -5.37
N GLN A 222 -18.19 -45.36 -6.17
CA GLN A 222 -18.85 -44.54 -7.19
C GLN A 222 -20.34 -44.42 -6.84
N ILE A 223 -20.86 -43.20 -6.95
CA ILE A 223 -22.25 -42.86 -6.68
C ILE A 223 -22.79 -42.05 -7.86
N THR A 224 -23.95 -42.42 -8.39
CA THR A 224 -24.63 -41.62 -9.41
C THR A 224 -25.60 -40.66 -8.74
N ALA A 225 -25.44 -39.36 -8.98
CA ALA A 225 -26.41 -38.34 -8.64
C ALA A 225 -27.27 -38.03 -9.87
N GLU A 226 -28.56 -38.31 -9.78
CA GLU A 226 -29.50 -38.10 -10.89
C GLU A 226 -29.84 -36.60 -11.02
N ASN A 227 -29.58 -36.03 -12.20
CA ASN A 227 -29.90 -34.65 -12.57
C ASN A 227 -29.78 -33.61 -11.43
N PRO A 228 -28.60 -33.46 -10.78
CA PRO A 228 -28.39 -32.51 -9.71
C PRO A 228 -28.42 -31.06 -10.23
N LEU A 229 -28.76 -30.12 -9.34
CA LEU A 229 -28.58 -28.71 -9.60
C LEU A 229 -27.08 -28.38 -9.55
N LEU A 230 -26.64 -27.52 -10.47
CA LEU A 230 -25.23 -27.19 -10.61
C LEU A 230 -24.85 -26.06 -9.65
N TRP A 231 -23.63 -26.13 -9.12
CA TRP A 231 -23.00 -25.03 -8.42
C TRP A 231 -22.49 -24.00 -9.43
N SER A 232 -22.79 -22.73 -9.20
CA SER A 232 -22.25 -21.59 -9.95
C SER A 232 -22.07 -20.37 -9.04
N THR A 233 -21.53 -19.27 -9.58
CA THR A 233 -21.32 -18.02 -8.82
C THR A 233 -22.64 -17.31 -8.48
N ASP A 234 -23.68 -17.51 -9.29
CA ASP A 234 -25.00 -16.92 -9.10
C ASP A 234 -25.96 -17.88 -8.36
N GLU A 235 -25.84 -19.17 -8.62
CA GLU A 235 -26.65 -20.25 -8.03
C GLU A 235 -25.73 -21.31 -7.39
N PRO A 236 -25.21 -21.08 -6.17
CA PRO A 236 -24.26 -21.97 -5.50
C PRO A 236 -24.94 -23.18 -4.85
N HIS A 237 -25.53 -24.06 -5.65
CA HIS A 237 -26.19 -25.27 -5.13
C HIS A 237 -25.19 -26.25 -4.49
N LEU A 238 -25.37 -26.50 -3.19
CA LEU A 238 -24.55 -27.42 -2.40
C LEU A 238 -25.35 -28.63 -1.91
N TYR A 239 -24.69 -29.79 -1.91
CA TYR A 239 -25.17 -31.05 -1.35
C TYR A 239 -24.28 -31.46 -0.19
N GLN A 240 -24.78 -32.35 0.69
CA GLN A 240 -24.00 -32.88 1.80
C GLN A 240 -23.57 -34.32 1.50
N LEU A 241 -22.27 -34.57 1.48
CA LEU A 241 -21.72 -35.93 1.51
C LEU A 241 -21.51 -36.34 2.96
N VAL A 242 -22.24 -37.37 3.40
CA VAL A 242 -22.08 -38.00 4.70
C VAL A 242 -21.37 -39.34 4.54
N THR A 243 -20.19 -39.43 5.13
CA THR A 243 -19.38 -40.64 5.19
C THR A 243 -19.46 -41.24 6.59
N GLU A 244 -19.95 -42.46 6.70
CA GLU A 244 -20.03 -43.23 7.94
C GLU A 244 -19.08 -44.42 7.88
N LEU A 245 -18.18 -44.53 8.86
CA LEU A 245 -17.43 -45.76 9.11
C LEU A 245 -18.19 -46.59 10.14
N LYS A 246 -18.53 -47.83 9.78
CA LYS A 246 -19.30 -48.77 10.63
C LYS A 246 -18.46 -49.97 11.00
N MET A 247 -18.39 -50.28 12.29
CA MET A 247 -17.75 -51.48 12.82
C MET A 247 -18.80 -52.34 13.53
N ALA A 248 -18.86 -53.63 13.18
CA ALA A 248 -19.88 -54.57 13.68
C ALA A 248 -21.34 -54.05 13.57
N GLY A 249 -21.62 -53.21 12.57
CA GLY A 249 -22.94 -52.60 12.33
C GLY A 249 -23.20 -51.28 13.08
N GLU A 250 -22.28 -50.80 13.91
CA GLU A 250 -22.38 -49.52 14.63
C GLU A 250 -21.52 -48.43 13.99
N THR A 251 -22.04 -47.21 13.84
CA THR A 251 -21.27 -46.06 13.33
C THR A 251 -20.22 -45.63 14.35
N VAL A 252 -18.95 -45.89 14.04
CA VAL A 252 -17.81 -45.47 14.86
C VAL A 252 -17.34 -44.05 14.52
N GLU A 253 -17.57 -43.60 13.29
CA GLU A 253 -17.26 -42.24 12.86
C GLU A 253 -18.21 -41.77 11.76
N LYS A 254 -18.50 -40.48 11.77
CA LYS A 254 -19.32 -39.80 10.77
C LYS A 254 -18.64 -38.48 10.42
N VAL A 255 -18.32 -38.30 9.14
CA VAL A 255 -17.80 -37.05 8.58
C VAL A 255 -18.84 -36.50 7.60
N THR A 256 -19.09 -35.20 7.66
CA THR A 256 -20.04 -34.51 6.78
C THR A 256 -19.31 -33.34 6.12
N GLN A 257 -19.37 -33.26 4.79
CA GLN A 257 -18.77 -32.17 4.02
C GLN A 257 -19.68 -31.75 2.86
N SER A 258 -19.64 -30.47 2.52
CA SER A 258 -20.34 -29.93 1.37
C SER A 258 -19.67 -30.37 0.06
N ILE A 259 -20.46 -30.68 -0.96
CA ILE A 259 -20.01 -30.93 -2.33
C ILE A 259 -20.88 -30.14 -3.29
N GLY A 260 -20.34 -29.82 -4.47
CA GLY A 260 -21.09 -29.14 -5.54
C GLY A 260 -20.78 -29.77 -6.90
N PHE A 261 -21.73 -29.66 -7.81
CA PHE A 261 -21.62 -30.20 -9.17
C PHE A 261 -21.35 -29.06 -10.15
N ARG A 262 -20.18 -29.02 -10.78
CA ARG A 262 -19.86 -28.00 -11.77
C ARG A 262 -18.84 -28.51 -12.79
N THR A 263 -18.78 -27.85 -13.93
CA THR A 263 -17.65 -28.02 -14.87
C THR A 263 -16.88 -26.72 -14.97
N VAL A 264 -15.55 -26.85 -14.98
CA VAL A 264 -14.62 -25.74 -15.18
C VAL A 264 -13.81 -26.03 -16.43
N SER A 265 -13.73 -25.05 -17.33
CA SER A 265 -12.87 -25.12 -18.51
C SER A 265 -12.03 -23.85 -18.56
N MET A 266 -10.72 -24.06 -18.67
CA MET A 266 -9.71 -23.02 -18.88
C MET A 266 -9.06 -23.33 -20.23
N ASP A 267 -9.31 -22.49 -21.22
CA ASP A 267 -8.82 -22.69 -22.58
C ASP A 267 -7.85 -21.54 -22.95
N PRO A 268 -6.69 -21.84 -23.56
CA PRO A 268 -5.69 -20.83 -23.90
C PRO A 268 -6.15 -19.82 -24.96
N ASN A 269 -7.23 -20.10 -25.71
CA ASN A 269 -7.77 -19.19 -26.74
C ASN A 269 -9.17 -18.68 -26.38
N ASP A 270 -9.96 -19.50 -25.69
CA ASP A 270 -11.35 -19.22 -25.37
C ASP A 270 -11.59 -18.65 -23.95
N GLY A 271 -10.56 -18.64 -23.10
CA GLY A 271 -10.62 -18.10 -21.74
C GLY A 271 -11.33 -19.04 -20.75
N PHE A 272 -12.01 -18.46 -19.76
CA PHE A 272 -12.67 -19.20 -18.69
C PHE A 272 -14.14 -19.52 -18.99
N ARG A 273 -14.58 -20.74 -18.65
CA ARG A 273 -15.99 -21.14 -18.66
C ARG A 273 -16.37 -21.91 -17.40
N LEU A 274 -17.51 -21.54 -16.83
CA LEU A 274 -18.17 -22.26 -15.73
C LEU A 274 -19.49 -22.84 -16.24
N ASN A 275 -19.68 -24.16 -16.14
CA ASN A 275 -20.88 -24.84 -16.64
C ASN A 275 -21.18 -24.55 -18.13
N GLY A 276 -20.11 -24.38 -18.93
CA GLY A 276 -20.18 -24.04 -20.37
C GLY A 276 -20.39 -22.56 -20.67
N VAL A 277 -20.72 -21.72 -19.67
CA VAL A 277 -20.92 -20.28 -19.83
C VAL A 277 -19.56 -19.57 -19.78
N LYS A 278 -19.23 -18.81 -20.84
CA LYS A 278 -18.01 -17.99 -20.90
C LYS A 278 -18.16 -16.77 -20.00
N MET A 279 -17.15 -16.51 -19.18
CA MET A 279 -17.07 -15.34 -18.31
C MET A 279 -15.63 -14.98 -18.03
N LYS A 280 -15.38 -13.76 -17.54
CA LYS A 280 -14.09 -13.36 -16.98
C LYS A 280 -14.06 -13.66 -15.49
N LEU A 281 -12.88 -14.01 -14.99
CA LEU A 281 -12.57 -13.95 -13.55
C LEU A 281 -12.43 -12.46 -13.19
N ASN A 282 -13.50 -11.90 -12.63
CA ASN A 282 -13.51 -10.56 -12.06
C ASN A 282 -13.06 -10.70 -10.62
N GLY A 283 -11.75 -10.78 -10.44
CA GLY A 283 -11.13 -11.23 -9.20
C GLY A 283 -10.51 -10.11 -8.37
N VAL A 284 -10.33 -10.39 -7.09
CA VAL A 284 -9.53 -9.57 -6.17
C VAL A 284 -8.54 -10.44 -5.39
N CYS A 285 -7.35 -9.90 -5.09
CA CYS A 285 -6.45 -10.44 -4.09
C CYS A 285 -6.89 -10.00 -2.71
N GLU A 286 -6.89 -10.93 -1.75
CA GLU A 286 -7.31 -10.68 -0.36
C GLU A 286 -6.28 -11.21 0.63
N HIS A 287 -5.77 -10.32 1.49
CA HIS A 287 -5.05 -10.68 2.71
C HIS A 287 -6.01 -11.15 3.83
N HIS A 288 -5.46 -11.80 4.86
CA HIS A 288 -6.24 -12.54 5.87
C HIS A 288 -6.73 -11.70 7.05
N ASP A 289 -6.16 -10.52 7.31
CA ASP A 289 -6.61 -9.68 8.42
C ASP A 289 -8.03 -9.16 8.19
N LEU A 290 -8.76 -8.89 9.27
CA LEU A 290 -10.14 -8.40 9.27
C LEU A 290 -10.21 -6.98 9.87
N GLY A 291 -9.26 -6.10 9.50
CA GLY A 291 -9.20 -4.70 9.93
C GLY A 291 -9.03 -4.58 11.45
N ALA A 292 -9.98 -3.94 12.13
CA ALA A 292 -9.94 -3.73 13.58
C ALA A 292 -9.90 -5.03 14.43
N LEU A 293 -10.22 -6.19 13.82
CA LEU A 293 -10.11 -7.49 14.47
C LEU A 293 -8.68 -8.07 14.40
N GLY A 294 -7.83 -7.52 13.53
CA GLY A 294 -6.51 -8.07 13.24
C GLY A 294 -6.60 -9.40 12.52
N ALA A 295 -5.69 -10.31 12.82
CA ALA A 295 -5.70 -11.66 12.25
C ALA A 295 -6.75 -12.59 12.89
N ALA A 296 -7.35 -12.22 14.03
CA ALA A 296 -8.33 -13.07 14.72
C ALA A 296 -9.54 -13.37 13.83
N PHE A 297 -9.60 -14.59 13.32
CA PHE A 297 -10.53 -14.97 12.27
C PHE A 297 -11.99 -14.95 12.77
N ASN A 298 -12.90 -14.38 11.97
CA ASN A 298 -14.32 -14.32 12.26
C ASN A 298 -15.17 -14.47 11.00
N VAL A 299 -16.07 -15.46 10.99
CA VAL A 299 -16.91 -15.79 9.82
C VAL A 299 -17.91 -14.69 9.50
N THR A 300 -18.49 -14.02 10.49
CA THR A 300 -19.45 -12.92 10.26
C THR A 300 -18.77 -11.74 9.57
N ALA A 301 -17.54 -11.39 10.00
CA ALA A 301 -16.75 -10.34 9.35
C ALA A 301 -16.37 -10.71 7.91
N LEU A 302 -15.96 -11.96 7.67
CA LEU A 302 -15.63 -12.42 6.31
C LEU A 302 -16.86 -12.43 5.39
N ARG A 303 -18.03 -12.87 5.90
CA ARG A 303 -19.30 -12.84 5.16
C ARG A 303 -19.66 -11.43 4.70
N ARG A 304 -19.53 -10.45 5.59
CA ARG A 304 -19.69 -9.03 5.23
C ARG A 304 -18.75 -8.62 4.09
N ARG A 305 -17.48 -9.04 4.13
CA ARG A 305 -16.52 -8.75 3.04
C ARG A 305 -16.95 -9.39 1.73
N PHE A 306 -17.35 -10.66 1.73
CA PHE A 306 -17.81 -11.35 0.52
C PHE A 306 -19.08 -10.71 -0.07
N GLU A 307 -20.02 -10.27 0.78
CA GLU A 307 -21.22 -9.56 0.34
C GLU A 307 -20.85 -8.26 -0.40
N LEU A 308 -19.94 -7.47 0.18
CA LEU A 308 -19.48 -6.21 -0.43
C LEU A 308 -18.74 -6.44 -1.76
N LEU A 309 -17.93 -7.49 -1.85
CA LEU A 309 -17.23 -7.88 -3.09
C LEU A 309 -18.21 -8.36 -4.16
N LYS A 310 -19.18 -9.21 -3.81
CA LYS A 310 -20.22 -9.66 -4.74
C LYS A 310 -21.06 -8.49 -5.24
N GLU A 311 -21.37 -7.53 -4.38
CA GLU A 311 -22.05 -6.29 -4.78
C GLU A 311 -21.21 -5.47 -5.78
N MET A 312 -19.88 -5.52 -5.69
CA MET A 312 -18.96 -4.89 -6.66
C MET A 312 -18.93 -5.63 -8.02
N GLY A 313 -19.48 -6.84 -8.11
CA GLY A 313 -19.40 -7.71 -9.29
C GLY A 313 -18.22 -8.69 -9.26
N VAL A 314 -17.56 -8.87 -8.11
CA VAL A 314 -16.51 -9.88 -7.94
C VAL A 314 -17.12 -11.27 -7.99
N ASN A 315 -16.48 -12.17 -8.73
CA ASN A 315 -16.85 -13.57 -8.84
C ASN A 315 -15.72 -14.54 -8.47
N SER A 316 -14.52 -14.02 -8.19
CA SER A 316 -13.38 -14.82 -7.78
C SER A 316 -12.47 -14.12 -6.78
N ILE A 317 -11.79 -14.88 -5.91
CA ILE A 317 -10.79 -14.35 -4.96
C ILE A 317 -9.50 -15.17 -5.06
N ARG A 318 -8.37 -14.46 -5.01
CA ARG A 318 -7.03 -15.05 -4.81
C ARG A 318 -6.59 -14.82 -3.36
N THR A 319 -6.20 -15.88 -2.66
CA THR A 319 -5.84 -15.83 -1.23
C THR A 319 -4.39 -15.38 -1.03
N ALA A 320 -4.10 -14.15 -1.41
CA ALA A 320 -2.77 -13.56 -1.40
C ALA A 320 -2.17 -13.46 0.03
N HIS A 321 -1.01 -14.03 0.33
CA HIS A 321 -0.27 -15.06 -0.41
C HIS A 321 -0.04 -16.28 0.50
N ASN A 322 -1.16 -16.81 1.01
CA ASN A 322 -1.12 -17.86 2.02
C ASN A 322 -2.38 -18.74 2.02
N MET A 323 -2.24 -19.89 2.68
CA MET A 323 -3.30 -20.88 2.80
C MET A 323 -4.47 -20.28 3.60
N PRO A 324 -5.69 -20.22 3.04
CA PRO A 324 -6.82 -19.57 3.68
C PRO A 324 -7.27 -20.34 4.93
N ALA A 325 -8.16 -19.74 5.73
CA ALA A 325 -8.84 -20.48 6.78
C ALA A 325 -9.83 -21.49 6.18
N LYS A 326 -10.09 -22.61 6.86
CA LYS A 326 -11.09 -23.61 6.40
C LYS A 326 -12.46 -22.96 6.13
N ALA A 327 -12.92 -22.14 7.08
CA ALA A 327 -14.19 -21.44 6.98
C ALA A 327 -14.24 -20.39 5.85
N PHE A 328 -13.09 -19.92 5.34
CA PHE A 328 -13.07 -19.07 4.15
C PHE A 328 -13.51 -19.85 2.91
N MET A 329 -13.02 -21.08 2.75
CA MET A 329 -13.38 -21.95 1.64
C MET A 329 -14.84 -22.42 1.73
N GLU A 330 -15.31 -22.78 2.93
CA GLU A 330 -16.72 -23.13 3.17
C GLU A 330 -17.66 -21.97 2.82
N LEU A 331 -17.29 -20.75 3.19
CA LEU A 331 -18.07 -19.56 2.85
C LEU A 331 -18.02 -19.24 1.35
N ALA A 332 -16.89 -19.49 0.68
CA ALA A 332 -16.75 -19.32 -0.76
C ALA A 332 -17.66 -20.29 -1.52
N ASP A 333 -17.76 -21.54 -1.06
CA ASP A 333 -18.72 -22.52 -1.58
C ASP A 333 -20.16 -22.03 -1.39
N GLU A 334 -20.51 -21.59 -0.18
CA GLU A 334 -21.86 -21.16 0.18
C GLU A 334 -22.30 -19.93 -0.63
N MET A 335 -21.39 -18.98 -0.82
CA MET A 335 -21.70 -17.69 -1.44
C MET A 335 -21.45 -17.67 -2.95
N GLY A 336 -20.93 -18.74 -3.55
CA GLY A 336 -20.66 -18.79 -4.98
C GLY A 336 -19.48 -17.90 -5.39
N MET A 337 -18.33 -18.07 -4.73
CA MET A 337 -17.09 -17.35 -5.02
C MET A 337 -16.03 -18.34 -5.51
N LEU A 338 -15.44 -18.12 -6.70
CA LEU A 338 -14.38 -18.99 -7.23
C LEU A 338 -13.04 -18.68 -6.56
N ILE A 339 -12.26 -19.69 -6.16
CA ILE A 339 -11.03 -19.47 -5.38
C ILE A 339 -9.76 -19.90 -6.13
N VAL A 340 -8.79 -19.00 -6.22
CA VAL A 340 -7.37 -19.32 -6.43
C VAL A 340 -6.72 -19.37 -5.05
N SER A 341 -6.55 -20.58 -4.53
CA SER A 341 -5.90 -20.76 -3.24
C SER A 341 -4.40 -20.71 -3.44
N GLU A 342 -3.66 -20.02 -2.58
CA GLU A 342 -2.21 -19.84 -2.71
C GLU A 342 -1.45 -20.36 -1.49
N ALA A 343 -0.27 -20.94 -1.72
CA ALA A 343 0.53 -21.53 -0.64
C ALA A 343 1.63 -20.61 -0.13
N PHE A 344 2.44 -20.01 -1.01
CA PHE A 344 3.75 -19.45 -0.61
C PHE A 344 4.03 -18.08 -1.21
N ASP A 345 4.64 -17.21 -0.40
CA ASP A 345 5.23 -15.94 -0.84
C ASP A 345 6.75 -16.02 -1.04
N MET A 346 7.37 -17.12 -0.61
CA MET A 346 8.80 -17.40 -0.77
C MET A 346 9.04 -18.92 -0.82
N TRP A 347 10.10 -19.35 -1.52
CA TRP A 347 10.57 -20.74 -1.54
C TRP A 347 11.88 -20.87 -0.76
N GLU A 348 12.99 -21.25 -1.42
CA GLU A 348 14.30 -21.40 -0.77
C GLU A 348 14.98 -20.04 -0.52
N ARG A 349 14.65 -19.01 -1.31
CA ARG A 349 15.16 -17.64 -1.13
C ARG A 349 14.17 -16.79 -0.35
N SER A 350 14.64 -16.15 0.71
CA SER A 350 13.83 -15.27 1.54
C SER A 350 13.50 -13.94 0.85
N LYS A 351 12.32 -13.40 1.18
CA LYS A 351 11.94 -11.99 0.93
C LYS A 351 12.24 -11.12 2.15
N THR A 352 12.16 -11.68 3.35
CA THR A 352 12.54 -11.04 4.62
C THR A 352 13.37 -11.99 5.50
N PRO A 353 14.27 -11.46 6.36
CA PRO A 353 15.16 -12.26 7.21
C PRO A 353 14.55 -13.45 7.97
N TYR A 354 13.31 -13.34 8.46
CA TYR A 354 12.69 -14.35 9.34
C TYR A 354 11.43 -15.01 8.76
N ASP A 355 11.20 -14.89 7.45
CA ASP A 355 10.08 -15.52 6.77
C ASP A 355 10.17 -17.06 6.69
N TYR A 356 9.27 -17.67 5.93
CA TYR A 356 9.17 -19.12 5.81
C TYR A 356 10.33 -19.78 5.05
N ALA A 357 11.16 -19.04 4.31
CA ALA A 357 12.22 -19.64 3.49
C ALA A 357 13.21 -20.48 4.32
N ARG A 358 13.42 -20.11 5.60
CA ARG A 358 14.27 -20.87 6.54
C ARG A 358 13.71 -22.23 6.94
N PHE A 359 12.43 -22.49 6.70
CA PHE A 359 11.75 -23.75 6.99
C PHE A 359 11.35 -24.51 5.72
N PHE A 360 11.24 -23.81 4.58
CA PHE A 360 10.74 -24.35 3.31
C PHE A 360 11.37 -25.69 2.91
N PRO A 361 12.72 -25.89 2.93
CA PRO A 361 13.31 -27.15 2.46
C PRO A 361 12.86 -28.39 3.24
N GLU A 362 12.51 -28.23 4.52
CA GLU A 362 12.10 -29.32 5.40
C GLU A 362 10.57 -29.46 5.49
N TRP A 363 9.83 -28.35 5.39
CA TRP A 363 8.41 -28.30 5.73
C TRP A 363 7.46 -28.22 4.52
N ALA A 364 7.95 -27.84 3.33
CA ALA A 364 7.08 -27.58 2.17
C ALA A 364 6.17 -28.77 1.80
N HIS A 365 6.66 -30.01 1.83
CA HIS A 365 5.84 -31.20 1.55
C HIS A 365 4.70 -31.35 2.55
N THR A 366 5.01 -31.23 3.85
CA THR A 366 4.05 -31.34 4.95
C THR A 366 2.98 -30.24 4.87
N ASP A 367 3.38 -29.02 4.55
CA ASP A 367 2.48 -27.88 4.40
C ASP A 367 1.58 -28.02 3.17
N VAL A 368 2.13 -28.42 2.01
CA VAL A 368 1.33 -28.71 0.80
C VAL A 368 0.36 -29.86 1.04
N LYS A 369 0.78 -30.92 1.74
CA LYS A 369 -0.11 -32.03 2.13
C LYS A 369 -1.29 -31.54 2.96
N SER A 370 -1.02 -30.76 4.00
CA SER A 370 -2.06 -30.22 4.88
C SER A 370 -3.06 -29.38 4.09
N TRP A 371 -2.56 -28.45 3.27
CA TRP A 371 -3.33 -27.52 2.46
C TRP A 371 -4.21 -28.23 1.42
N VAL A 372 -3.60 -29.03 0.54
CA VAL A 372 -4.30 -29.63 -0.59
C VAL A 372 -5.31 -30.66 -0.09
N MET A 373 -4.94 -31.51 0.87
CA MET A 373 -5.90 -32.50 1.39
C MET A 373 -7.10 -31.85 2.09
N ARG A 374 -6.89 -30.73 2.79
CA ARG A 374 -7.98 -29.97 3.44
C ARG A 374 -8.95 -29.40 2.42
N ASP A 375 -8.43 -28.80 1.34
CA ASP A 375 -9.24 -27.92 0.48
C ASP A 375 -9.68 -28.55 -0.86
N ARG A 376 -9.11 -29.69 -1.28
CA ARG A 376 -9.35 -30.32 -2.61
C ARG A 376 -10.79 -30.69 -2.93
N ASN A 377 -11.70 -30.72 -1.96
CA ASN A 377 -13.11 -31.07 -2.17
C ASN A 377 -14.02 -29.86 -2.41
N HIS A 378 -13.52 -28.63 -2.23
CA HIS A 378 -14.34 -27.43 -2.32
C HIS A 378 -14.81 -27.15 -3.76
N PRO A 379 -16.13 -27.06 -4.04
CA PRO A 379 -16.64 -26.65 -5.35
C PRO A 379 -16.34 -25.20 -5.71
N SER A 380 -15.74 -24.39 -4.84
CA SER A 380 -15.23 -23.05 -5.16
C SER A 380 -13.82 -23.07 -5.77
N LEU A 381 -12.95 -24.00 -5.35
CA LEU A 381 -11.52 -24.06 -5.70
C LEU A 381 -11.29 -24.26 -7.20
N ILE A 382 -10.65 -23.33 -7.90
CA ILE A 382 -10.30 -23.51 -9.33
C ILE A 382 -8.81 -23.69 -9.58
N MET A 383 -7.94 -23.13 -8.74
CA MET A 383 -6.50 -23.22 -8.92
C MET A 383 -5.76 -23.29 -7.58
N TRP A 384 -4.61 -23.96 -7.63
CA TRP A 384 -3.59 -24.03 -6.59
C TRP A 384 -2.38 -23.20 -7.02
N SER A 385 -2.19 -22.02 -6.45
CA SER A 385 -1.01 -21.20 -6.68
C SER A 385 0.13 -21.64 -5.77
N ILE A 386 1.21 -22.14 -6.36
CA ILE A 386 2.38 -22.65 -5.60
C ILE A 386 3.37 -21.54 -5.22
N GLY A 387 3.15 -20.30 -5.67
CA GLY A 387 4.06 -19.21 -5.38
C GLY A 387 3.64 -17.86 -5.95
N ASN A 388 3.94 -16.79 -5.22
CA ASN A 388 3.81 -15.39 -5.64
C ASN A 388 5.17 -14.69 -5.73
N GLU A 389 5.49 -14.09 -6.88
CA GLU A 389 6.68 -13.26 -7.10
C GLU A 389 7.97 -13.87 -6.55
N ILE A 390 8.15 -15.16 -6.84
CA ILE A 390 9.20 -15.96 -6.22
C ILE A 390 10.56 -15.66 -6.86
N TYR A 391 11.54 -15.26 -6.05
CA TYR A 391 12.89 -14.95 -6.52
C TYR A 391 13.58 -16.12 -7.22
N ASP A 392 13.38 -17.35 -6.73
CA ASP A 392 13.94 -18.57 -7.32
C ASP A 392 13.58 -18.74 -8.79
N THR A 393 12.36 -18.36 -9.20
CA THR A 393 11.85 -18.59 -10.56
C THR A 393 12.62 -17.85 -11.66
N HIS A 394 13.23 -16.70 -11.33
CA HIS A 394 14.00 -15.91 -12.29
C HIS A 394 15.51 -16.04 -12.11
N ALA A 395 15.97 -16.51 -10.95
CA ALA A 395 17.38 -16.56 -10.60
C ALA A 395 18.18 -17.55 -11.46
N ASP A 396 17.82 -18.82 -11.47
CA ASP A 396 18.57 -19.89 -12.15
C ASP A 396 17.73 -21.19 -12.31
N GLU A 397 18.37 -22.26 -12.80
CA GLU A 397 17.75 -23.57 -13.10
C GLU A 397 17.07 -24.23 -11.88
N ARG A 398 17.49 -23.88 -10.66
CA ARG A 398 16.88 -24.41 -9.43
C ARG A 398 15.41 -23.99 -9.30
N GLY A 399 15.06 -22.81 -9.82
CA GLY A 399 13.67 -22.33 -9.83
C GLY A 399 12.71 -23.27 -10.54
N GLN A 400 13.12 -23.85 -11.68
CA GLN A 400 12.30 -24.80 -12.43
C GLN A 400 12.18 -26.14 -11.69
N GLU A 401 13.26 -26.61 -11.05
CA GLU A 401 13.24 -27.83 -10.25
C GLU A 401 12.27 -27.72 -9.08
N VAL A 402 12.30 -26.61 -8.34
CA VAL A 402 11.39 -26.36 -7.21
C VAL A 402 9.95 -26.17 -7.72
N THR A 403 9.75 -25.53 -8.88
CA THR A 403 8.43 -25.42 -9.53
C THR A 403 7.84 -26.81 -9.81
N GLN A 404 8.62 -27.70 -10.44
CA GLN A 404 8.18 -29.07 -10.72
C GLN A 404 7.91 -29.85 -9.43
N MET A 405 8.79 -29.73 -8.44
CA MET A 405 8.63 -30.39 -7.14
C MET A 405 7.31 -30.00 -6.45
N LEU A 406 6.99 -28.70 -6.40
CA LEU A 406 5.74 -28.23 -5.78
C LEU A 406 4.50 -28.64 -6.59
N MET A 407 4.58 -28.61 -7.93
CA MET A 407 3.51 -29.14 -8.78
C MET A 407 3.28 -30.63 -8.51
N ASP A 408 4.36 -31.41 -8.39
CA ASP A 408 4.28 -32.85 -8.06
C ASP A 408 3.67 -33.08 -6.67
N TYR A 409 4.01 -32.26 -5.67
CA TYR A 409 3.40 -32.34 -4.33
C TYR A 409 1.90 -32.05 -4.38
N VAL A 410 1.46 -31.03 -5.15
CA VAL A 410 0.02 -30.77 -5.31
C VAL A 410 -0.65 -31.95 -6.00
N LEU A 411 -0.07 -32.49 -7.06
CA LEU A 411 -0.63 -33.63 -7.81
C LEU A 411 -0.59 -34.95 -7.02
N GLU A 412 0.31 -35.10 -6.05
CA GLU A 412 0.31 -36.22 -5.10
C GLU A 412 -0.98 -36.21 -4.26
N PHE A 413 -1.45 -35.03 -3.84
CA PHE A 413 -2.60 -34.88 -2.95
C PHE A 413 -3.91 -34.47 -3.66
N ASP A 414 -3.88 -34.00 -4.91
CA ASP A 414 -5.04 -33.76 -5.78
C ASP A 414 -4.86 -34.44 -7.15
N PRO A 415 -4.72 -35.78 -7.21
CA PRO A 415 -4.40 -36.50 -8.45
C PRO A 415 -5.52 -36.49 -9.51
N LYS A 416 -6.77 -36.23 -9.12
CA LYS A 416 -7.90 -36.02 -10.05
C LYS A 416 -7.97 -34.56 -10.55
N GLN A 417 -7.10 -33.69 -10.06
CA GLN A 417 -6.95 -32.30 -10.50
C GLN A 417 -8.25 -31.51 -10.36
N ASN A 418 -8.85 -31.55 -9.17
CA ASN A 418 -10.01 -30.72 -8.85
C ASN A 418 -9.66 -29.22 -8.97
N GLY A 419 -8.39 -28.86 -8.71
CA GLY A 419 -7.79 -27.56 -9.06
C GLY A 419 -6.61 -27.71 -10.02
N ARG A 420 -6.36 -26.68 -10.86
CA ARG A 420 -5.15 -26.60 -11.69
C ARG A 420 -4.01 -25.93 -10.92
N VAL A 421 -2.77 -26.38 -11.12
CA VAL A 421 -1.58 -25.72 -10.54
C VAL A 421 -1.25 -24.47 -11.34
N THR A 422 -0.95 -23.35 -10.66
CA THR A 422 -0.58 -22.06 -11.24
C THR A 422 0.54 -21.39 -10.44
N ILE A 423 1.08 -20.29 -10.97
CA ILE A 423 2.00 -19.36 -10.27
C ILE A 423 1.56 -17.92 -10.54
N GLY A 424 1.85 -16.99 -9.62
CA GLY A 424 1.77 -15.55 -9.88
C GLY A 424 3.17 -14.94 -10.00
N SER A 425 3.50 -14.34 -11.15
CA SER A 425 4.87 -13.86 -11.40
C SER A 425 4.93 -12.46 -12.00
N ASN A 426 5.67 -11.58 -11.33
CA ASN A 426 6.15 -10.30 -11.89
C ASN A 426 7.44 -10.47 -12.72
N TYR A 427 7.98 -11.70 -12.79
CA TYR A 427 9.18 -12.04 -13.54
C TYR A 427 8.90 -12.62 -14.94
N MET A 428 7.67 -12.58 -15.43
CA MET A 428 7.34 -13.03 -16.79
C MET A 428 8.15 -12.40 -17.94
N PRO A 429 8.76 -11.19 -17.82
CA PRO A 429 9.69 -10.70 -18.82
C PRO A 429 10.96 -11.55 -19.02
N TRP A 430 11.34 -12.39 -18.05
CA TRP A 430 12.59 -13.14 -18.04
C TRP A 430 12.40 -14.62 -18.41
N GLU A 431 13.34 -15.16 -19.20
CA GLU A 431 13.28 -16.52 -19.77
C GLU A 431 13.14 -17.62 -18.70
N ASN A 432 13.81 -17.49 -17.55
CA ASN A 432 13.73 -18.50 -16.48
C ASN A 432 12.33 -18.59 -15.87
N ALA A 433 11.66 -17.45 -15.65
CA ALA A 433 10.30 -17.44 -15.14
C ALA A 433 9.32 -17.98 -16.19
N GLN A 434 9.55 -17.69 -17.48
CA GLN A 434 8.79 -18.28 -18.58
C GLN A 434 8.91 -19.80 -18.61
N LYS A 435 10.11 -20.37 -18.36
CA LYS A 435 10.28 -21.82 -18.21
C LYS A 435 9.51 -22.40 -17.03
N CYS A 436 9.39 -21.67 -15.92
CA CYS A 436 8.55 -22.09 -14.79
C CYS A 436 7.06 -22.06 -15.16
N ALA A 437 6.60 -21.01 -15.87
CA ALA A 437 5.24 -20.94 -16.39
C ALA A 437 4.95 -22.07 -17.40
N ASP A 438 5.95 -22.47 -18.20
CA ASP A 438 5.83 -23.58 -19.14
C ASP A 438 5.66 -24.95 -18.44
N ILE A 439 6.11 -25.10 -17.20
CA ILE A 439 5.90 -26.32 -16.41
C ILE A 439 4.43 -26.41 -15.96
N VAL A 440 3.89 -25.33 -15.38
CA VAL A 440 2.53 -25.32 -14.83
C VAL A 440 1.44 -25.11 -15.88
N LYS A 441 1.78 -24.50 -17.02
CA LYS A 441 0.90 -24.11 -18.15
C LYS A 441 -0.19 -23.08 -17.84
N VAL A 442 -0.64 -22.96 -16.60
CA VAL A 442 -1.47 -21.84 -16.13
C VAL A 442 -0.55 -20.72 -15.66
N ALA A 443 -0.35 -19.74 -16.54
CA ALA A 443 0.62 -18.66 -16.37
C ALA A 443 -0.06 -17.42 -15.79
N GLY A 444 0.15 -17.15 -14.50
CA GLY A 444 -0.30 -15.95 -13.82
C GLY A 444 0.72 -14.80 -13.92
N TYR A 445 0.23 -13.66 -14.37
CA TYR A 445 1.02 -12.45 -14.56
C TYR A 445 0.70 -11.41 -13.49
N ASN A 446 1.73 -10.91 -12.81
CA ASN A 446 1.63 -9.72 -11.97
C ASN A 446 2.07 -8.49 -12.77
N TYR A 447 1.18 -7.51 -12.95
CA TYR A 447 1.47 -6.18 -13.55
C TYR A 447 2.16 -6.23 -14.93
N ALA A 448 1.79 -7.22 -15.74
CA ALA A 448 2.53 -7.61 -16.94
C ALA A 448 1.61 -7.83 -18.16
N GLU A 449 0.46 -7.15 -18.19
CA GLU A 449 -0.57 -7.20 -19.23
C GLU A 449 0.02 -6.89 -20.62
N LYS A 450 1.02 -5.99 -20.67
CA LYS A 450 1.74 -5.63 -21.92
C LYS A 450 2.44 -6.80 -22.62
N TYR A 451 2.62 -7.94 -21.95
CA TYR A 451 3.26 -9.13 -22.52
C TYR A 451 2.25 -10.21 -22.96
N TYR A 452 0.95 -10.04 -22.69
CA TYR A 452 -0.05 -11.07 -22.96
C TYR A 452 -0.05 -11.51 -24.42
N ASP A 453 -0.17 -10.57 -25.37
CA ASP A 453 -0.24 -10.89 -26.80
C ASP A 453 1.01 -11.62 -27.29
N LYS A 454 2.18 -11.12 -26.86
CA LYS A 454 3.47 -11.68 -27.27
C LYS A 454 3.59 -13.13 -26.79
N HIS A 455 3.38 -13.37 -25.50
CA HIS A 455 3.56 -14.70 -24.92
C HIS A 455 2.44 -15.65 -25.32
N HIS A 456 1.21 -15.17 -25.57
CA HIS A 456 0.15 -16.00 -26.15
C HIS A 456 0.53 -16.53 -27.54
N ALA A 457 1.14 -15.68 -28.38
CA ALA A 457 1.61 -16.08 -29.71
C ALA A 457 2.81 -17.03 -29.65
N GLU A 458 3.75 -16.82 -28.71
CA GLU A 458 4.94 -17.65 -28.52
C GLU A 458 4.63 -18.99 -27.83
N HIS A 459 3.63 -19.01 -26.96
CA HIS A 459 3.20 -20.15 -26.15
C HIS A 459 1.67 -20.37 -26.26
N PRO A 460 1.18 -20.87 -27.41
CA PRO A 460 -0.26 -21.00 -27.67
C PRO A 460 -0.97 -22.05 -26.80
N ASP A 461 -0.23 -22.82 -26.02
CA ASP A 461 -0.72 -23.79 -25.04
C ASP A 461 -0.81 -23.21 -23.61
N TRP A 462 -0.33 -21.99 -23.38
CA TRP A 462 -0.42 -21.34 -22.06
C TRP A 462 -1.81 -20.76 -21.81
N ILE A 463 -2.32 -21.03 -20.62
CA ILE A 463 -3.53 -20.41 -20.09
C ILE A 463 -3.11 -19.16 -19.33
N ILE A 464 -3.42 -17.99 -19.89
CA ILE A 464 -2.98 -16.68 -19.36
C ILE A 464 -4.07 -16.04 -18.50
N TYR A 465 -3.67 -15.43 -17.40
CA TYR A 465 -4.52 -14.54 -16.60
C TYR A 465 -3.68 -13.54 -15.78
N GLY A 466 -4.30 -12.45 -15.34
CA GLY A 466 -3.69 -11.51 -14.42
C GLY A 466 -3.80 -12.00 -12.99
N SER A 467 -2.74 -12.62 -12.46
CA SER A 467 -2.70 -13.06 -11.06
C SER A 467 -2.63 -11.91 -10.07
N GLU A 468 -2.16 -10.74 -10.51
CA GLU A 468 -2.14 -9.50 -9.73
C GLU A 468 -2.12 -8.28 -10.66
N THR A 469 -3.05 -7.35 -10.48
CA THR A 469 -3.29 -6.22 -11.40
C THR A 469 -3.67 -4.96 -10.63
N ALA A 470 -3.82 -3.82 -11.31
CA ALA A 470 -4.13 -2.51 -10.74
C ALA A 470 -3.02 -1.91 -9.86
N SER A 471 -3.00 -2.16 -8.53
CA SER A 471 -2.10 -1.48 -7.58
C SER A 471 -2.11 0.06 -7.71
N VAL A 472 -3.30 0.60 -7.97
CA VAL A 472 -3.60 2.05 -7.89
C VAL A 472 -3.89 2.36 -6.42
N VAL A 473 -3.30 3.43 -5.88
CA VAL A 473 -3.39 3.78 -4.46
C VAL A 473 -4.38 4.92 -4.24
N GLN A 474 -5.13 4.88 -3.14
CA GLN A 474 -6.23 5.82 -2.88
C GLN A 474 -6.67 5.81 -1.41
N SER A 475 -7.10 6.96 -0.93
CA SER A 475 -7.69 7.16 0.39
C SER A 475 -9.15 7.61 0.25
N ARG A 476 -10.04 7.04 1.07
CA ARG A 476 -11.47 7.33 1.01
C ARG A 476 -11.75 8.82 1.23
N GLY A 477 -12.40 9.46 0.27
CA GLY A 477 -12.84 10.86 0.38
C GLY A 477 -11.73 11.90 0.33
N ILE A 478 -10.52 11.52 -0.11
CA ILE A 478 -9.41 12.46 -0.32
C ILE A 478 -9.24 12.72 -1.82
N TYR A 479 -9.21 14.00 -2.19
CA TYR A 479 -9.15 14.42 -3.59
C TYR A 479 -8.03 15.44 -3.78
N HIS A 480 -7.03 15.08 -4.59
CA HIS A 480 -5.91 15.96 -4.93
C HIS A 480 -6.05 16.38 -6.39
N PHE A 481 -6.40 17.65 -6.59
CA PHE A 481 -6.60 18.24 -7.90
C PHE A 481 -5.29 18.79 -8.48
N PRO A 482 -5.11 18.76 -9.82
CA PRO A 482 -6.08 18.33 -10.83
C PRO A 482 -5.97 16.84 -11.23
N PHE A 483 -7.06 16.26 -11.76
CA PHE A 483 -7.12 14.85 -12.18
C PHE A 483 -6.07 14.48 -13.26
N GLU A 484 -5.75 15.39 -14.18
CA GLU A 484 -4.83 15.10 -15.30
C GLU A 484 -3.37 14.93 -14.88
N LYS A 485 -3.04 15.25 -13.63
CA LYS A 485 -1.70 15.12 -13.08
C LYS A 485 -1.64 13.93 -12.15
N ALA A 486 -0.63 13.08 -12.34
CA ALA A 486 -0.31 12.06 -11.36
C ALA A 486 0.21 12.73 -10.08
N ILE A 487 -0.42 12.47 -8.93
CA ILE A 487 -0.09 13.11 -7.65
C ILE A 487 0.09 12.04 -6.58
N LEU A 488 1.26 12.05 -5.93
CA LEU A 488 1.52 11.36 -4.67
C LEU A 488 1.87 12.44 -3.65
N ALA A 489 0.98 12.70 -2.70
CA ALA A 489 1.11 13.80 -1.76
C ALA A 489 1.85 13.36 -0.49
N ASP A 490 3.12 13.75 -0.35
CA ASP A 490 3.87 13.50 0.89
C ASP A 490 3.41 14.42 2.04
N ASP A 491 2.69 15.50 1.72
CA ASP A 491 2.28 16.52 2.69
C ASP A 491 1.31 15.95 3.74
N ASP A 492 0.26 15.24 3.30
CA ASP A 492 -0.78 14.65 4.16
C ASP A 492 -0.69 13.12 4.32
N GLU A 493 0.22 12.49 3.56
CA GLU A 493 0.39 11.02 3.47
C GLU A 493 -0.89 10.30 3.06
N GLN A 494 -1.71 10.93 2.23
CA GLN A 494 -2.92 10.33 1.67
C GLN A 494 -2.79 10.18 0.15
N CYS A 495 -3.58 9.26 -0.41
CA CYS A 495 -3.65 9.07 -1.86
C CYS A 495 -5.00 9.56 -2.39
N SER A 496 -5.04 10.10 -3.61
CA SER A 496 -6.29 10.63 -4.13
C SER A 496 -7.23 9.55 -4.67
N ALA A 497 -8.50 9.62 -4.28
CA ALA A 497 -9.60 8.85 -4.84
C ALA A 497 -10.05 9.31 -6.24
N LEU A 498 -9.48 10.39 -6.80
CA LEU A 498 -9.71 10.75 -8.20
C LEU A 498 -9.13 9.72 -9.17
N GLY A 499 -8.26 8.81 -8.72
CA GLY A 499 -7.62 7.80 -9.55
C GLY A 499 -6.33 8.28 -10.23
N ASN A 500 -5.74 9.37 -9.75
CA ASN A 500 -4.49 9.96 -10.24
C ASN A 500 -3.29 9.69 -9.31
N SER A 501 -3.41 8.79 -8.33
CA SER A 501 -2.31 8.33 -7.49
C SER A 501 -1.90 6.90 -7.89
N THR A 502 -0.81 6.77 -8.64
CA THR A 502 -0.38 5.49 -9.23
C THR A 502 0.98 5.06 -8.71
N THR A 503 1.15 3.75 -8.47
CA THR A 503 2.48 3.17 -8.22
C THR A 503 3.31 3.14 -9.50
N SER A 504 4.62 2.98 -9.35
CA SER A 504 5.55 2.95 -10.50
C SER A 504 5.55 1.63 -11.29
N TRP A 505 4.79 0.63 -10.86
CA TRP A 505 4.66 -0.68 -11.51
C TRP A 505 3.22 -1.05 -11.86
N GLY A 506 2.24 -0.50 -11.13
CA GLY A 506 0.83 -0.80 -11.34
C GLY A 506 0.24 -0.19 -12.62
N ALA A 507 -1.07 -0.33 -12.76
CA ALA A 507 -1.84 0.25 -13.84
C ALA A 507 -1.83 1.79 -13.77
N LYS A 508 -1.97 2.42 -14.94
CA LYS A 508 -2.06 3.88 -15.06
C LYS A 508 -3.35 4.47 -14.45
N SER A 509 -4.41 3.68 -14.38
CA SER A 509 -5.68 4.01 -13.72
C SER A 509 -6.52 2.73 -13.58
N ALA A 510 -7.62 2.80 -12.83
CA ALA A 510 -8.58 1.70 -12.73
C ALA A 510 -9.19 1.35 -14.11
N GLU A 511 -9.49 2.34 -14.94
CA GLU A 511 -10.02 2.12 -16.28
C GLU A 511 -9.00 1.48 -17.20
N ALA A 512 -7.74 1.91 -17.17
CA ALA A 512 -6.69 1.26 -17.94
C ALA A 512 -6.57 -0.23 -17.60
N CYS A 513 -6.74 -0.58 -16.32
CA CYS A 513 -6.76 -1.97 -15.85
C CYS A 513 -7.97 -2.75 -16.40
N ILE A 514 -9.17 -2.16 -16.33
CA ILE A 514 -10.39 -2.76 -16.87
C ILE A 514 -10.26 -3.01 -18.38
N LEU A 515 -9.80 -2.00 -19.13
CA LEU A 515 -9.67 -2.05 -20.58
C LEU A 515 -8.66 -3.11 -21.03
N ALA A 516 -7.50 -3.19 -20.37
CA ALA A 516 -6.45 -4.17 -20.68
C ALA A 516 -6.98 -5.62 -20.62
N GLU A 517 -7.78 -5.94 -19.60
CA GLU A 517 -8.35 -7.29 -19.45
C GLU A 517 -9.60 -7.51 -20.33
N ARG A 518 -10.49 -6.51 -20.44
CA ARG A 518 -11.68 -6.57 -21.32
C ARG A 518 -11.27 -6.90 -22.75
N ASP A 519 -10.20 -6.26 -23.23
CA ASP A 519 -9.75 -6.34 -24.63
C ASP A 519 -8.86 -7.57 -24.90
N THR A 520 -8.63 -8.43 -23.90
CA THR A 520 -7.85 -9.67 -24.03
C THR A 520 -8.77 -10.91 -23.94
N PRO A 521 -9.49 -11.31 -25.00
CA PRO A 521 -10.59 -12.30 -24.91
C PRO A 521 -10.17 -13.73 -24.56
N TYR A 522 -8.87 -14.06 -24.71
CA TYR A 522 -8.28 -15.36 -24.37
C TYR A 522 -7.79 -15.44 -22.91
N SER A 523 -7.59 -14.30 -22.24
CA SER A 523 -7.25 -14.28 -20.81
C SER A 523 -8.41 -14.84 -19.98
N LEU A 524 -8.13 -15.56 -18.89
CA LEU A 524 -9.18 -16.03 -17.97
C LEU A 524 -9.86 -14.86 -17.24
N GLY A 525 -9.14 -13.76 -17.00
CA GLY A 525 -9.54 -12.67 -16.12
C GLY A 525 -8.36 -12.09 -15.34
N GLN A 526 -8.67 -11.35 -14.28
CA GLN A 526 -7.69 -10.63 -13.47
C GLN A 526 -8.00 -10.70 -11.97
N TYR A 527 -6.99 -10.48 -11.13
CA TYR A 527 -7.13 -10.29 -9.69
C TYR A 527 -6.55 -8.94 -9.29
N LEU A 528 -7.41 -8.01 -8.85
CA LEU A 528 -6.98 -6.68 -8.43
C LEU A 528 -6.16 -6.75 -7.14
N TRP A 529 -5.08 -5.98 -7.05
CA TRP A 529 -4.41 -5.64 -5.80
C TRP A 529 -4.99 -4.31 -5.27
N THR A 530 -5.91 -4.30 -4.30
CA THR A 530 -6.62 -5.42 -3.64
C THR A 530 -8.13 -5.16 -3.61
N GLY A 531 -8.93 -6.11 -3.10
CA GLY A 531 -10.34 -5.86 -2.82
C GLY A 531 -10.52 -4.95 -1.61
N PHE A 532 -9.97 -5.34 -0.46
CA PHE A 532 -9.89 -4.51 0.75
C PHE A 532 -8.46 -4.03 1.02
N ASP A 533 -8.34 -2.84 1.61
CA ASP A 533 -7.11 -2.46 2.32
C ASP A 533 -6.88 -3.48 3.44
N TYR A 534 -5.61 -3.71 3.70
CA TYR A 534 -5.07 -4.55 4.75
C TYR A 534 -4.03 -3.76 5.57
N ILE A 535 -3.70 -4.28 6.75
CA ILE A 535 -2.71 -3.67 7.63
C ILE A 535 -1.29 -3.96 7.12
N GLY A 536 -0.39 -2.99 7.23
CA GLY A 536 0.96 -3.06 6.66
C GLY A 536 1.02 -2.66 5.18
N GLU A 537 2.20 -2.84 4.58
CA GLU A 537 2.51 -2.45 3.19
C GLU A 537 1.93 -1.08 2.76
N PRO A 538 2.19 0.00 3.52
CA PRO A 538 1.57 1.32 3.36
C PRO A 538 2.09 2.11 2.15
N THR A 539 2.41 1.43 1.05
CA THR A 539 2.92 2.04 -0.18
C THR A 539 1.97 3.16 -0.65
N PRO A 540 2.49 4.36 -0.98
CA PRO A 540 3.91 4.70 -1.14
C PRO A 540 4.61 5.25 0.11
N TYR A 541 3.92 5.28 1.26
CA TYR A 541 4.36 5.94 2.50
C TYR A 541 4.90 4.94 3.54
N HIS A 542 5.04 5.41 4.79
CA HIS A 542 5.45 4.62 5.96
C HIS A 542 4.41 4.68 7.09
N THR A 543 3.12 4.66 6.70
CA THR A 543 1.95 4.67 7.59
C THR A 543 1.57 3.24 8.02
N LYS A 544 0.42 2.98 8.65
CA LYS A 544 0.14 1.63 9.21
C LYS A 544 -0.69 0.68 8.32
N ASN A 545 -1.44 1.20 7.35
CA ASN A 545 -2.31 0.42 6.47
C ASN A 545 -1.98 0.69 4.99
N SER A 546 -2.32 -0.27 4.14
CA SER A 546 -2.27 -0.13 2.68
C SER A 546 -3.28 0.89 2.14
N TYR A 547 -3.10 1.28 0.87
CA TYR A 547 -3.96 2.21 0.12
C TYR A 547 -4.57 1.58 -1.15
N PHE A 548 -4.37 0.28 -1.35
CA PHE A 548 -4.65 -0.44 -2.60
C PHE A 548 -6.12 -0.87 -2.76
N GLY A 549 -6.81 -1.08 -1.65
CA GLY A 549 -8.14 -1.64 -1.61
C GLY A 549 -9.18 -0.77 -2.29
N GLN A 550 -10.16 -1.41 -2.91
CA GLN A 550 -11.38 -0.76 -3.38
C GLN A 550 -12.31 -0.42 -2.21
N LEU A 551 -12.13 -1.11 -1.08
CA LEU A 551 -12.69 -0.79 0.23
C LEU A 551 -11.55 -0.54 1.23
N ASP A 552 -11.79 0.31 2.22
CA ASP A 552 -10.84 0.50 3.33
C ASP A 552 -10.92 -0.62 4.39
N THR A 553 -10.00 -0.61 5.36
CA THR A 553 -9.94 -1.60 6.46
C THR A 553 -11.21 -1.61 7.34
N ALA A 554 -11.96 -0.51 7.35
CA ALA A 554 -13.22 -0.35 8.06
C ALA A 554 -14.44 -0.83 7.25
N THR A 555 -14.22 -1.41 6.07
CA THR A 555 -15.23 -1.90 5.12
C THR A 555 -16.07 -0.80 4.45
N PHE A 556 -15.54 0.42 4.34
CA PHE A 556 -16.17 1.49 3.57
C PHE A 556 -15.65 1.50 2.14
N LYS A 557 -16.58 1.63 1.19
CA LYS A 557 -16.29 1.70 -0.26
C LYS A 557 -15.54 2.99 -0.58
N LYS A 558 -14.48 2.89 -1.40
CA LYS A 558 -13.80 4.02 -2.04
C LYS A 558 -14.41 4.28 -3.42
N ASP A 559 -14.05 5.37 -4.08
CA ASP A 559 -14.67 5.73 -5.36
C ASP A 559 -14.37 4.72 -6.49
N SER A 560 -13.19 4.09 -6.46
CA SER A 560 -12.83 3.04 -7.42
C SER A 560 -13.70 1.79 -7.37
N TYR A 561 -14.29 1.47 -6.20
CA TYR A 561 -15.26 0.39 -6.04
C TYR A 561 -16.37 0.51 -7.07
N TYR A 562 -16.88 1.74 -7.24
CA TYR A 562 -17.98 2.02 -8.15
C TYR A 562 -17.52 2.02 -9.61
N ILE A 563 -16.25 2.33 -9.90
CA ILE A 563 -15.67 2.18 -11.24
C ILE A 563 -15.67 0.70 -11.64
N TYR A 564 -15.17 -0.20 -10.79
CA TYR A 564 -15.21 -1.64 -11.06
C TYR A 564 -16.65 -2.19 -11.08
N GLN A 565 -17.52 -1.76 -10.17
CA GLN A 565 -18.94 -2.11 -10.19
C GLN A 565 -19.59 -1.73 -11.52
N SER A 566 -19.29 -0.54 -12.05
CA SER A 566 -19.84 -0.09 -13.33
C SER A 566 -19.41 -0.96 -14.52
N ALA A 567 -18.21 -1.57 -14.45
CA ALA A 567 -17.68 -2.43 -15.50
C ALA A 567 -18.07 -3.91 -15.35
N TRP A 568 -18.34 -4.36 -14.12
CA TRP A 568 -18.56 -5.78 -13.81
C TRP A 568 -20.02 -6.16 -13.56
N THR A 569 -20.93 -5.18 -13.56
CA THR A 569 -22.36 -5.40 -13.37
C THR A 569 -23.18 -4.98 -14.60
N ASP A 570 -24.32 -5.62 -14.78
CA ASP A 570 -25.26 -5.33 -15.87
C ASP A 570 -26.33 -4.33 -15.40
N TYR A 571 -26.42 -3.17 -16.06
CA TYR A 571 -27.43 -2.14 -15.74
C TYR A 571 -28.86 -2.63 -15.88
N LYS A 572 -29.13 -3.69 -16.65
CA LYS A 572 -30.47 -4.28 -16.79
C LYS A 572 -30.88 -5.08 -15.55
N LYS A 573 -29.91 -5.52 -14.74
CA LYS A 573 -30.14 -6.24 -13.48
C LYS A 573 -29.96 -5.33 -12.27
N ALA A 574 -28.91 -4.50 -12.27
CA ALA A 574 -28.53 -3.63 -11.17
C ALA A 574 -28.04 -2.27 -11.71
N PRO A 575 -28.95 -1.38 -12.15
CA PRO A 575 -28.56 -0.07 -12.67
C PRO A 575 -27.91 0.78 -11.58
N MET A 576 -26.78 1.41 -11.88
CA MET A 576 -26.07 2.26 -10.93
C MET A 576 -25.48 3.50 -11.60
N VAL A 577 -25.31 4.55 -10.82
CA VAL A 577 -24.50 5.73 -11.15
C VAL A 577 -23.88 6.23 -9.84
N HIS A 578 -22.62 6.65 -9.89
CA HIS A 578 -21.90 7.19 -8.75
C HIS A 578 -21.16 8.46 -9.16
N ILE A 579 -21.33 9.54 -8.39
CA ILE A 579 -20.68 10.83 -8.61
C ILE A 579 -19.73 11.19 -7.46
N PHE A 580 -18.52 11.61 -7.82
CA PHE A 580 -17.49 12.03 -6.88
C PHE A 580 -16.70 13.22 -7.46
N PRO A 581 -16.14 14.13 -6.62
CA PRO A 581 -16.04 14.08 -5.15
C PRO A 581 -17.31 14.53 -4.40
N TYR A 582 -17.26 14.65 -3.06
CA TYR A 582 -18.24 15.42 -2.27
C TYR A 582 -18.29 16.89 -2.72
N TRP A 583 -19.33 17.66 -2.35
CA TRP A 583 -19.54 19.02 -2.89
C TRP A 583 -19.41 20.15 -1.84
N ASP A 584 -18.24 20.31 -1.24
CA ASP A 584 -17.96 21.35 -0.23
C ASP A 584 -16.52 21.88 -0.29
N PHE A 585 -16.27 22.87 -1.15
CA PHE A 585 -14.94 23.44 -1.44
C PHE A 585 -14.90 24.96 -1.27
N SER A 586 -13.80 25.60 -1.69
CA SER A 586 -13.68 27.06 -1.73
C SER A 586 -14.43 27.62 -2.94
N PRO A 587 -15.25 28.69 -2.80
CA PRO A 587 -15.97 29.29 -3.93
C PRO A 587 -15.04 29.64 -5.10
N GLY A 588 -15.37 29.15 -6.29
CA GLY A 588 -14.60 29.37 -7.52
C GLY A 588 -13.38 28.47 -7.70
N GLN A 589 -13.05 27.58 -6.76
CA GLN A 589 -12.05 26.52 -6.96
C GLN A 589 -12.47 25.60 -8.10
N MET A 590 -11.54 25.17 -8.96
CA MET A 590 -11.86 24.24 -10.03
C MET A 590 -11.89 22.80 -9.52
N ILE A 591 -13.03 22.13 -9.66
CA ILE A 591 -13.23 20.76 -9.17
C ILE A 591 -13.34 19.79 -10.35
N ASP A 592 -12.51 18.74 -10.32
CA ASP A 592 -12.65 17.59 -11.22
C ASP A 592 -13.78 16.68 -10.74
N VAL A 593 -14.93 16.76 -11.41
CA VAL A 593 -16.10 15.91 -11.14
C VAL A 593 -16.05 14.70 -12.05
N ARG A 594 -16.19 13.51 -11.46
CA ARG A 594 -16.19 12.23 -12.15
C ARG A 594 -17.49 11.48 -11.89
N VAL A 595 -17.99 10.81 -12.93
CA VAL A 595 -19.24 10.03 -12.87
C VAL A 595 -19.04 8.69 -13.55
N CYS A 596 -19.16 7.59 -12.81
CA CYS A 596 -19.17 6.24 -13.36
C CYS A 596 -20.57 5.64 -13.32
N SER A 597 -20.91 4.82 -14.31
CA SER A 597 -22.20 4.17 -14.44
C SER A 597 -22.11 2.98 -15.38
N ASN A 598 -22.81 1.90 -15.08
CA ASN A 598 -22.98 0.78 -16.01
C ASN A 598 -24.01 1.08 -17.12
N ALA A 599 -24.70 2.22 -17.06
CA ALA A 599 -25.64 2.66 -18.09
C ALA A 599 -24.92 3.19 -19.34
N PRO A 600 -25.56 3.14 -20.52
CA PRO A 600 -24.97 3.62 -21.76
C PRO A 600 -24.86 5.15 -21.85
N LYS A 601 -25.53 5.92 -20.98
CA LYS A 601 -25.50 7.38 -21.02
C LYS A 601 -25.65 7.99 -19.63
N ILE A 602 -24.89 9.06 -19.40
CA ILE A 602 -24.95 9.88 -18.19
C ILE A 602 -25.13 11.36 -18.49
N GLU A 603 -25.75 12.07 -17.56
CA GLU A 603 -25.90 13.53 -17.53
C GLU A 603 -25.48 14.07 -16.17
N LEU A 604 -24.77 15.21 -16.18
CA LEU A 604 -24.38 15.96 -15.01
C LEU A 604 -25.15 17.29 -14.95
N GLN A 605 -25.77 17.55 -13.81
CA GLN A 605 -26.49 18.79 -13.52
C GLN A 605 -25.88 19.52 -12.31
N LEU A 606 -25.75 20.84 -12.42
CA LEU A 606 -25.44 21.74 -11.31
C LEU A 606 -26.64 22.66 -11.07
N ASN A 607 -27.19 22.64 -9.86
CA ASN A 607 -28.35 23.46 -9.47
C ASN A 607 -29.54 23.33 -10.46
N GLY A 608 -29.77 22.10 -10.95
CA GLY A 608 -30.84 21.76 -11.89
C GLY A 608 -30.56 22.11 -13.36
N SER A 609 -29.39 22.68 -13.67
CA SER A 609 -28.97 22.98 -15.04
C SER A 609 -27.99 21.92 -15.54
N THR A 610 -28.25 21.33 -16.70
CA THR A 610 -27.32 20.42 -17.36
C THR A 610 -26.02 21.15 -17.71
N ILE A 611 -24.90 20.63 -17.21
CA ILE A 611 -23.55 21.15 -17.51
C ILE A 611 -22.76 20.20 -18.41
N GLY A 612 -23.19 18.93 -18.54
CA GLY A 612 -22.58 17.99 -19.46
C GLY A 612 -23.34 16.67 -19.60
N THR A 613 -23.10 15.96 -20.69
CA THR A 613 -23.57 14.58 -20.93
C THR A 613 -22.43 13.76 -21.52
N TYR A 614 -22.43 12.46 -21.28
CA TYR A 614 -21.45 11.54 -21.86
C TYR A 614 -22.13 10.21 -22.19
N ASP A 615 -21.89 9.69 -23.40
CA ASP A 615 -22.36 8.38 -23.84
C ASP A 615 -21.21 7.37 -23.58
N ILE A 616 -21.48 6.32 -22.81
CA ILE A 616 -20.48 5.34 -22.38
C ILE A 616 -20.58 4.10 -23.28
N ASP A 617 -19.51 3.80 -24.01
CA ASP A 617 -19.34 2.53 -24.73
C ASP A 617 -18.54 1.56 -23.86
N HIS A 618 -19.24 0.72 -23.09
CA HIS A 618 -18.61 -0.27 -22.21
C HIS A 618 -17.87 -1.36 -22.98
N GLU A 619 -18.32 -1.68 -24.20
CA GLU A 619 -17.78 -2.79 -24.98
C GLU A 619 -16.49 -2.40 -25.71
N ASN A 620 -16.42 -1.20 -26.30
CA ASN A 620 -15.30 -0.80 -27.16
C ASN A 620 -14.70 0.58 -26.82
N GLY A 621 -15.31 1.33 -25.91
CA GLY A 621 -14.85 2.67 -25.53
C GLY A 621 -13.53 2.63 -24.76
N THR A 622 -12.76 3.70 -24.88
CA THR A 622 -11.48 3.91 -24.16
C THR A 622 -11.63 4.80 -22.92
N GLN A 623 -12.81 5.37 -22.69
CA GLN A 623 -13.13 6.18 -21.53
C GLN A 623 -14.46 5.68 -20.95
N LEU A 624 -14.36 5.04 -19.77
CA LEU A 624 -15.48 4.39 -19.08
C LEU A 624 -16.14 5.29 -18.03
N VAL A 625 -15.53 6.44 -17.73
CA VAL A 625 -15.96 7.37 -16.68
C VAL A 625 -16.09 8.78 -17.28
N GLY A 626 -17.25 9.42 -17.06
CA GLY A 626 -17.45 10.82 -17.43
C GLY A 626 -16.63 11.74 -16.52
N TRP A 627 -16.10 12.82 -17.08
CA TRP A 627 -15.25 13.76 -16.35
C TRP A 627 -15.46 15.20 -16.81
N TRP A 628 -15.60 16.12 -15.86
CA TRP A 628 -15.82 17.55 -16.09
C TRP A 628 -15.04 18.39 -15.07
N LYS A 629 -14.51 19.53 -15.52
CA LYS A 629 -14.00 20.58 -14.63
C LYS A 629 -15.08 21.60 -14.35
N VAL A 630 -15.48 21.72 -13.08
CA VAL A 630 -16.60 22.55 -12.65
C VAL A 630 -16.11 23.53 -11.57
N PRO A 631 -16.23 24.85 -11.76
CA PRO A 631 -15.95 25.79 -10.69
C PRO A 631 -16.94 25.57 -9.55
N TYR A 632 -16.46 25.44 -8.33
CA TYR A 632 -17.31 25.17 -7.18
C TYR A 632 -18.27 26.33 -6.92
N GLU A 633 -19.56 26.01 -6.96
CA GLU A 633 -20.68 26.83 -6.50
C GLU A 633 -21.48 26.01 -5.48
N PRO A 634 -21.79 26.55 -4.29
CA PRO A 634 -22.61 25.85 -3.31
C PRO A 634 -23.97 25.44 -3.88
N GLY A 635 -24.40 24.22 -3.59
CA GLY A 635 -25.69 23.73 -4.06
C GLY A 635 -25.77 22.22 -4.26
N GLU A 636 -26.43 21.81 -5.34
CA GLU A 636 -26.66 20.41 -5.69
C GLU A 636 -25.95 20.05 -7.00
N LEU A 637 -25.11 19.02 -6.94
CA LEU A 637 -24.53 18.36 -8.09
C LEU A 637 -25.18 16.99 -8.25
N LYS A 638 -25.76 16.72 -9.42
CA LYS A 638 -26.58 15.52 -9.66
C LYS A 638 -26.16 14.80 -10.92
N ALA A 639 -25.87 13.51 -10.79
CA ALA A 639 -25.68 12.60 -11.91
C ALA A 639 -26.97 11.82 -12.22
N ILE A 640 -27.27 11.65 -13.50
CA ILE A 640 -28.44 10.93 -13.99
C ILE A 640 -27.98 9.93 -15.05
N ALA A 641 -28.34 8.65 -14.88
CA ALA A 641 -28.04 7.59 -15.83
C ALA A 641 -29.28 7.20 -16.63
N TYR A 642 -29.09 6.98 -17.93
CA TYR A 642 -30.14 6.66 -18.89
C TYR A 642 -29.90 5.32 -19.57
N ASP A 643 -30.99 4.57 -19.82
CA ASP A 643 -30.97 3.38 -20.68
C ASP A 643 -30.81 3.76 -22.18
N GLU A 644 -30.74 2.74 -23.04
CA GLU A 644 -30.62 2.91 -24.49
C GLU A 644 -31.84 3.62 -25.14
N ASN A 645 -32.96 3.72 -24.42
CA ASN A 645 -34.20 4.37 -24.86
C ASN A 645 -34.35 5.80 -24.32
N GLY A 646 -33.41 6.27 -23.49
CA GLY A 646 -33.46 7.58 -22.84
C GLY A 646 -34.32 7.63 -21.58
N HIS A 647 -34.66 6.51 -20.95
CA HIS A 647 -35.30 6.48 -19.64
C HIS A 647 -34.27 6.62 -18.51
N VAL A 648 -34.59 7.43 -17.49
CA VAL A 648 -33.79 7.51 -16.27
C VAL A 648 -33.89 6.20 -15.50
N ILE A 649 -32.75 5.56 -15.23
CA ILE A 649 -32.67 4.28 -14.51
C ILE A 649 -31.92 4.37 -13.18
N ALA A 650 -31.05 5.36 -12.99
CA ALA A 650 -30.38 5.62 -11.72
C ALA A 650 -30.02 7.12 -11.59
N THR A 651 -29.90 7.59 -10.35
CA THR A 651 -29.45 8.95 -10.02
C THR A 651 -28.61 8.95 -8.76
N ASP A 652 -27.60 9.81 -8.72
CA ASP A 652 -26.78 10.05 -7.53
C ASP A 652 -26.52 11.55 -7.35
N VAL A 653 -26.35 12.00 -6.09
CA VAL A 653 -26.38 13.43 -5.73
C VAL A 653 -25.34 13.75 -4.67
N GLN A 654 -24.55 14.79 -4.92
CA GLN A 654 -23.71 15.45 -3.93
C GLN A 654 -24.28 16.84 -3.60
N ARG A 655 -24.24 17.22 -2.33
CA ARG A 655 -24.76 18.52 -1.85
C ARG A 655 -23.71 19.23 -1.02
N SER A 656 -23.71 20.55 -1.08
CA SER A 656 -23.03 21.35 -0.08
C SER A 656 -23.72 21.19 1.28
N TYR A 657 -22.91 21.06 2.32
CA TYR A 657 -23.35 20.82 3.69
C TYR A 657 -22.67 21.79 4.65
N ALA A 658 -23.33 22.05 5.79
CA ALA A 658 -22.79 22.91 6.83
C ALA A 658 -21.86 22.12 7.79
N ASP A 659 -21.55 22.70 8.94
CA ASP A 659 -20.79 22.01 9.99
C ASP A 659 -21.61 20.87 10.61
N ALA A 660 -20.91 19.82 11.05
CA ALA A 660 -21.52 18.70 11.73
C ALA A 660 -22.23 19.16 13.02
N ALA A 661 -23.45 18.67 13.22
CA ALA A 661 -24.29 19.04 14.37
C ALA A 661 -24.75 17.81 15.18
N LYS A 662 -24.96 16.66 14.53
CA LYS A 662 -25.52 15.46 15.17
C LYS A 662 -24.88 14.18 14.68
N ILE A 663 -24.80 13.20 15.57
CA ILE A 663 -24.32 11.85 15.27
C ILE A 663 -25.48 10.99 14.75
N ARG A 664 -25.19 10.17 13.74
CA ARG A 664 -26.10 9.16 13.20
C ARG A 664 -25.44 7.79 13.21
N LEU A 665 -26.21 6.78 13.62
CA LEU A 665 -25.80 5.40 13.77
C LEU A 665 -26.53 4.53 12.76
N LEU A 666 -25.80 3.79 11.95
CA LEU A 666 -26.29 2.94 10.87
C LEU A 666 -25.77 1.50 11.07
N PRO A 667 -26.51 0.66 11.81
CA PRO A 667 -26.16 -0.75 11.97
C PRO A 667 -26.48 -1.54 10.69
N ASP A 668 -25.63 -2.50 10.34
CA ASP A 668 -25.89 -3.44 9.25
C ASP A 668 -27.02 -4.42 9.56
N LYS A 669 -27.14 -4.84 10.83
CA LYS A 669 -28.27 -5.59 11.37
C LYS A 669 -28.63 -5.16 12.79
N ARG A 670 -29.85 -5.46 13.22
CA ARG A 670 -30.39 -5.07 14.54
C ARG A 670 -30.45 -6.22 15.56
N MET A 671 -30.08 -7.43 15.15
CA MET A 671 -30.11 -8.62 15.99
C MET A 671 -28.79 -9.38 15.91
N LEU A 672 -28.34 -9.88 17.05
CA LEU A 672 -27.20 -10.79 17.21
C LEU A 672 -27.66 -12.14 17.73
N ILE A 673 -26.91 -13.18 17.40
CA ILE A 673 -27.02 -14.47 18.09
C ILE A 673 -26.10 -14.42 19.32
N ALA A 674 -26.61 -14.85 20.48
CA ALA A 674 -25.88 -14.88 21.74
C ALA A 674 -24.87 -16.06 21.81
N ASP A 675 -23.99 -16.19 20.82
CA ASP A 675 -23.01 -17.27 20.70
C ASP A 675 -21.57 -16.85 21.07
N GLY A 676 -21.36 -15.54 21.32
CA GLY A 676 -20.06 -14.96 21.64
C GLY A 676 -19.20 -14.57 20.43
N THR A 677 -19.59 -14.95 19.21
CA THR A 677 -18.80 -14.73 17.98
C THR A 677 -19.53 -13.90 16.92
N ASP A 678 -20.86 -13.83 16.95
CA ASP A 678 -21.63 -13.01 16.02
C ASP A 678 -21.36 -11.51 16.23
N LEU A 679 -21.39 -10.74 15.13
CA LEU A 679 -20.97 -9.33 15.08
C LEU A 679 -22.04 -8.43 14.49
N ILE A 680 -22.20 -7.21 15.04
CA ILE A 680 -22.90 -6.08 14.40
C ILE A 680 -21.84 -5.04 14.00
N PHE A 681 -21.97 -4.53 12.78
CA PHE A 681 -21.17 -3.41 12.27
C PHE A 681 -22.03 -2.15 12.30
N VAL A 682 -21.66 -1.19 13.14
CA VAL A 682 -22.36 0.11 13.25
C VAL A 682 -21.53 1.19 12.59
N GLU A 683 -21.96 1.65 11.42
CA GLU A 683 -21.41 2.88 10.83
C GLU A 683 -21.86 4.08 11.66
N ILE A 684 -20.86 4.85 12.12
CA ILE A 684 -21.01 6.13 12.80
C ILE A 684 -20.69 7.20 11.77
N ASN A 685 -21.66 8.04 11.46
CA ASN A 685 -21.46 9.23 10.64
C ASN A 685 -22.09 10.46 11.31
N VAL A 686 -21.91 11.62 10.70
CA VAL A 686 -22.42 12.89 11.21
C VAL A 686 -23.17 13.65 10.14
N GLU A 687 -24.17 14.39 10.61
CA GLU A 687 -25.02 15.23 9.78
C GLU A 687 -25.00 16.67 10.28
N ASP A 688 -25.21 17.62 9.37
CA ASP A 688 -25.46 19.01 9.70
C ASP A 688 -26.88 19.21 10.26
N GLU A 689 -27.22 20.46 10.64
CA GLU A 689 -28.56 20.80 11.16
C GLU A 689 -29.69 20.52 10.15
N ALA A 690 -29.40 20.57 8.84
CA ALA A 690 -30.35 20.30 7.78
C ALA A 690 -30.49 18.80 7.46
N GLY A 691 -29.66 17.94 8.07
CA GLY A 691 -29.66 16.50 7.86
C GLY A 691 -28.82 16.03 6.67
N ASN A 692 -27.97 16.88 6.10
CA ASN A 692 -26.99 16.45 5.09
C ASN A 692 -25.82 15.75 5.79
N VAL A 693 -25.33 14.66 5.21
CA VAL A 693 -24.13 13.97 5.71
C VAL A 693 -22.90 14.86 5.45
N VAL A 694 -22.08 15.06 6.48
CA VAL A 694 -20.86 15.87 6.38
C VAL A 694 -19.68 14.97 5.99
N GLN A 695 -19.45 14.81 4.69
CA GLN A 695 -18.59 13.76 4.11
C GLN A 695 -17.07 13.94 4.32
N ASN A 696 -16.63 15.09 4.82
CA ASN A 696 -15.24 15.34 5.20
C ASN A 696 -15.09 15.63 6.71
N ALA A 697 -16.10 15.29 7.52
CA ALA A 697 -16.00 15.42 8.97
C ALA A 697 -14.94 14.49 9.55
N ASN A 698 -14.24 14.99 10.57
CA ASN A 698 -13.12 14.32 11.24
C ASN A 698 -13.23 14.43 12.76
N ASN A 699 -14.44 14.62 13.27
CA ASN A 699 -14.74 14.73 14.70
C ASN A 699 -14.23 13.51 15.48
N ARG A 700 -13.67 13.74 16.67
CA ARG A 700 -13.39 12.66 17.62
C ARG A 700 -14.69 12.20 18.27
N VAL A 701 -14.94 10.90 18.24
CA VAL A 701 -16.10 10.30 18.91
C VAL A 701 -15.63 9.35 20.00
N ASN A 702 -16.41 9.27 21.08
CA ASN A 702 -16.27 8.27 22.13
C ASN A 702 -17.44 7.29 22.04
N VAL A 703 -17.14 5.99 22.05
CA VAL A 703 -18.11 4.91 21.87
C VAL A 703 -18.15 4.05 23.14
N SER A 704 -19.35 3.89 23.69
CA SER A 704 -19.62 3.01 24.81
C SER A 704 -20.66 1.96 24.43
N VAL A 705 -20.41 0.71 24.79
CA VAL A 705 -21.34 -0.41 24.58
C VAL A 705 -21.59 -1.10 25.91
N SER A 706 -22.86 -1.41 26.19
CA SER A 706 -23.30 -2.08 27.42
C SER A 706 -24.43 -3.09 27.14
N GLY A 707 -24.68 -3.99 28.09
CA GLY A 707 -25.69 -5.04 27.96
C GLY A 707 -25.11 -6.32 27.33
N ALA A 708 -25.90 -6.99 26.48
CA ALA A 708 -25.58 -8.28 25.87
C ALA A 708 -24.62 -8.20 24.67
N GLY A 709 -23.74 -7.19 24.66
CA GLY A 709 -22.80 -6.93 23.57
C GLY A 709 -21.54 -6.24 24.08
N ARG A 710 -20.47 -6.36 23.30
CA ARG A 710 -19.11 -5.91 23.64
C ARG A 710 -18.51 -5.17 22.46
N LEU A 711 -18.00 -3.95 22.67
CA LEU A 711 -17.21 -3.27 21.65
C LEU A 711 -15.88 -4.03 21.48
N ILE A 712 -15.57 -4.46 20.26
CA ILE A 712 -14.36 -5.27 19.98
C ILE A 712 -13.46 -4.68 18.87
N GLY A 713 -13.84 -3.52 18.32
CA GLY A 713 -13.05 -2.81 17.32
C GLY A 713 -13.63 -1.45 16.97
N LEU A 714 -12.76 -0.46 16.77
CA LEU A 714 -13.04 0.83 16.14
C LEU A 714 -12.08 1.04 14.96
N ASP A 715 -12.61 1.38 13.80
CA ASP A 715 -11.78 1.67 12.63
C ASP A 715 -12.42 2.70 11.70
N SER A 716 -11.61 3.63 11.21
CA SER A 716 -12.01 4.68 10.27
C SER A 716 -11.46 4.44 8.86
N GLY A 717 -10.54 3.49 8.68
CA GLY A 717 -9.81 3.30 7.41
C GLY A 717 -8.68 4.30 7.18
N ASP A 718 -8.44 5.25 8.09
CA ASP A 718 -7.32 6.19 7.98
C ASP A 718 -6.00 5.50 8.36
N SER A 719 -5.16 5.27 7.35
CA SER A 719 -3.83 4.70 7.52
C SER A 719 -2.89 5.61 8.34
N THR A 720 -3.21 6.89 8.48
CA THR A 720 -2.41 7.85 9.25
C THR A 720 -2.87 8.03 10.70
N ASP A 721 -3.95 7.35 11.12
CA ASP A 721 -4.50 7.43 12.47
C ASP A 721 -4.02 6.27 13.35
N TYR A 722 -3.11 6.55 14.27
CA TYR A 722 -2.51 5.58 15.18
C TYR A 722 -3.28 5.35 16.48
N ASP A 723 -4.47 5.93 16.65
CA ASP A 723 -5.35 5.52 17.73
C ASP A 723 -5.66 4.03 17.64
N GLN A 724 -5.72 3.40 18.82
CA GLN A 724 -5.84 1.95 18.96
C GLN A 724 -7.15 1.42 18.37
N TYR A 725 -7.08 0.36 17.56
CA TYR A 725 -8.26 -0.39 17.11
C TYR A 725 -9.09 -0.94 18.29
N LYS A 726 -8.41 -1.26 19.40
CA LYS A 726 -8.98 -1.76 20.65
C LYS A 726 -9.32 -0.65 21.67
N GLY A 727 -9.30 0.62 21.24
CA GLY A 727 -9.69 1.79 22.03
C GLY A 727 -11.19 2.08 22.03
N GLN A 728 -11.62 3.04 22.85
CA GLN A 728 -13.02 3.52 22.93
C GLN A 728 -13.24 4.89 22.27
N SER A 729 -12.18 5.50 21.72
CA SER A 729 -12.22 6.83 21.11
C SER A 729 -11.39 6.84 19.84
N LYS A 730 -11.93 7.43 18.77
CA LYS A 730 -11.25 7.59 17.48
C LYS A 730 -11.85 8.76 16.70
N ARG A 731 -11.08 9.38 15.80
CA ARG A 731 -11.62 10.37 14.86
C ARG A 731 -12.38 9.70 13.71
N LEU A 732 -13.43 10.36 13.24
CA LEU A 732 -13.99 10.06 11.93
C LEU A 732 -12.92 10.31 10.86
N PHE A 733 -12.94 9.53 9.78
CA PHE A 733 -12.18 9.82 8.56
C PHE A 733 -13.16 9.97 7.42
N SER A 734 -13.10 11.11 6.72
CA SER A 734 -14.04 11.46 5.64
C SER A 734 -15.50 11.14 6.03
N GLY A 735 -15.90 11.66 7.19
CA GLY A 735 -17.26 11.58 7.73
C GLY A 735 -17.68 10.28 8.38
N LYS A 736 -16.81 9.25 8.44
CA LYS A 736 -17.20 7.89 8.87
C LYS A 736 -16.23 7.26 9.88
N LEU A 737 -16.79 6.43 10.76
CA LEU A 737 -16.11 5.48 11.64
C LEU A 737 -16.95 4.21 11.77
N MET A 738 -16.31 3.05 11.84
CA MET A 738 -16.95 1.76 12.11
C MET A 738 -16.78 1.38 13.59
N ALA A 739 -17.88 0.99 14.23
CA ALA A 739 -17.85 0.30 15.52
C ALA A 739 -18.30 -1.15 15.36
N ILE A 740 -17.46 -2.09 15.79
CA ILE A 740 -17.72 -3.53 15.72
C ILE A 740 -18.15 -4.02 17.10
N ILE A 741 -19.38 -4.51 17.20
CA ILE A 741 -19.96 -5.03 18.43
C ILE A 741 -20.07 -6.55 18.33
N GLY A 742 -19.33 -7.27 19.17
CA GLY A 742 -19.48 -8.72 19.33
C GLY A 742 -20.60 -9.08 20.30
N ALA A 743 -21.22 -10.23 20.10
CA ALA A 743 -22.18 -10.80 21.04
C ALA A 743 -21.51 -11.25 22.35
N THR A 744 -22.28 -11.23 23.43
CA THR A 744 -22.01 -12.05 24.62
C THR A 744 -22.67 -13.42 24.48
N LYS A 745 -22.44 -14.34 25.43
CA LYS A 745 -23.16 -15.62 25.51
C LYS A 745 -24.58 -15.52 26.07
N GLU A 746 -24.89 -14.42 26.74
CA GLU A 746 -26.23 -14.20 27.29
C GLU A 746 -27.08 -13.38 26.31
N PRO A 747 -28.34 -13.80 26.04
CA PRO A 747 -29.27 -13.00 25.25
C PRO A 747 -29.75 -11.79 26.05
N GLY A 748 -30.11 -10.70 25.37
CA GLY A 748 -30.55 -9.48 26.03
C GLY A 748 -30.43 -8.23 25.17
N ALA A 749 -30.76 -7.08 25.75
CA ALA A 749 -30.62 -5.80 25.07
C ALA A 749 -29.14 -5.39 24.99
N ILE A 750 -28.77 -4.79 23.87
CA ILE A 750 -27.44 -4.20 23.63
C ILE A 750 -27.66 -2.71 23.46
N LYS A 751 -26.94 -1.88 24.21
CA LYS A 751 -27.01 -0.42 24.09
C LYS A 751 -25.66 0.12 23.66
N ILE A 752 -25.66 0.87 22.56
CA ILE A 752 -24.53 1.71 22.12
C ILE A 752 -24.84 3.18 22.44
N GLU A 753 -23.83 3.90 22.92
CA GLU A 753 -23.87 5.35 23.13
C GLU A 753 -22.62 5.97 22.49
N VAL A 754 -22.82 7.00 21.67
CA VAL A 754 -21.75 7.70 20.96
C VAL A 754 -21.85 9.19 21.23
N THR A 755 -20.73 9.79 21.63
CA THR A 755 -20.64 11.22 21.99
C THR A 755 -19.45 11.86 21.30
N SER A 756 -19.50 13.19 21.10
CA SER A 756 -18.43 13.99 20.51
C SER A 756 -18.56 15.43 20.99
N GLU A 757 -17.43 16.12 21.17
CA GLU A 757 -17.44 17.53 21.57
C GLU A 757 -18.11 18.40 20.48
N GLY A 758 -19.07 19.23 20.90
CA GLY A 758 -19.82 20.10 19.99
C GLY A 758 -20.94 19.43 19.19
N LEU A 759 -21.13 18.11 19.29
CA LEU A 759 -22.21 17.40 18.60
C LEU A 759 -23.31 16.91 19.55
N ILE A 760 -24.53 16.80 19.05
CA ILE A 760 -25.61 16.07 19.73
C ILE A 760 -25.29 14.58 19.68
N GLY A 761 -24.96 14.01 20.85
CA GLY A 761 -24.71 12.58 21.03
C GLY A 761 -25.91 11.71 20.67
N GLN A 762 -25.65 10.43 20.38
CA GLN A 762 -26.67 9.49 19.93
C GLN A 762 -26.57 8.15 20.65
N SER A 763 -27.69 7.47 20.85
CA SER A 763 -27.72 6.11 21.36
C SER A 763 -28.66 5.22 20.54
N ALA A 764 -28.34 3.94 20.44
CA ALA A 764 -29.21 2.94 19.82
C ALA A 764 -29.28 1.67 20.67
N GLU A 765 -30.40 0.96 20.53
CA GLU A 765 -30.61 -0.34 21.17
C GLU A 765 -30.77 -1.42 20.09
N PHE A 766 -30.08 -2.55 20.31
CA PHE A 766 -30.15 -3.77 19.52
C PHE A 766 -30.50 -4.95 20.42
N GLN A 767 -30.76 -6.11 19.82
CA GLN A 767 -31.15 -7.30 20.56
C GLN A 767 -30.20 -8.47 20.29
N SER A 768 -29.69 -9.08 21.35
CA SER A 768 -29.09 -10.42 21.30
C SER A 768 -30.17 -11.46 21.58
N VAL A 769 -30.34 -12.44 20.69
CA VAL A 769 -31.32 -13.53 20.80
C VAL A 769 -30.62 -14.83 21.17
N PRO A 770 -31.31 -15.77 21.85
CA PRO A 770 -30.71 -17.07 22.19
C PRO A 770 -30.19 -17.78 20.95
N ALA A 771 -29.01 -18.39 21.05
CA ALA A 771 -28.54 -19.32 20.03
C ALA A 771 -29.45 -20.57 20.01
N ALA A 772 -29.58 -21.19 18.83
CA ALA A 772 -30.29 -22.46 18.73
C ALA A 772 -29.57 -23.55 19.55
N ASP A 773 -30.30 -24.56 20.03
CA ASP A 773 -29.75 -25.66 20.87
C ASP A 773 -28.59 -26.43 20.19
N GLU A 774 -28.45 -26.31 18.86
CA GLU A 774 -27.38 -26.92 18.05
C GLU A 774 -26.07 -26.11 18.04
N VAL A 775 -26.08 -24.85 18.50
CA VAL A 775 -24.88 -24.01 18.62
C VAL A 775 -24.15 -24.38 19.90
N GLN A 776 -22.87 -24.77 19.80
CA GLN A 776 -22.05 -25.05 20.98
C GLN A 776 -21.75 -23.73 21.73
N LEU A 777 -22.64 -23.37 22.66
CA LEU A 777 -22.50 -22.17 23.53
C LEU A 777 -21.24 -22.21 24.44
N GLY A 778 -20.54 -23.34 24.52
CA GLY A 778 -19.31 -23.53 25.29
C GLY A 778 -18.00 -23.25 24.52
N SER A 779 -18.09 -22.66 23.33
CA SER A 779 -16.96 -22.60 22.40
C SER A 779 -16.07 -21.36 22.49
N ILE A 780 -16.41 -20.34 23.28
CA ILE A 780 -15.59 -19.15 23.52
C ILE A 780 -15.97 -18.52 24.86
N ASP A 781 -15.07 -17.80 25.52
CA ASP A 781 -15.40 -17.10 26.77
C ASP A 781 -16.14 -15.78 26.54
N ALA A 782 -15.84 -15.08 25.44
CA ALA A 782 -16.39 -13.78 25.05
C ALA A 782 -16.06 -12.66 26.04
N ASN A 783 -14.84 -12.68 26.58
CA ASN A 783 -14.33 -11.73 27.56
C ASN A 783 -13.69 -10.47 26.94
N THR A 784 -13.15 -10.58 25.73
CA THR A 784 -12.42 -9.48 25.08
C THR A 784 -13.35 -8.29 24.81
N LYS A 785 -12.89 -7.10 25.16
CA LYS A 785 -13.60 -5.83 24.90
C LYS A 785 -12.60 -4.70 24.77
N ASN A 786 -12.98 -3.66 24.04
CA ASN A 786 -12.22 -2.44 23.93
C ASN A 786 -12.19 -1.70 25.27
N GLU A 787 -11.04 -1.09 25.56
CA GLU A 787 -10.79 -0.35 26.78
C GLU A 787 -10.43 1.11 26.46
N ALA A 788 -10.42 1.95 27.48
CA ALA A 788 -9.94 3.32 27.33
C ALA A 788 -8.41 3.30 27.14
N MET A 789 -7.95 3.79 25.99
CA MET A 789 -6.54 3.83 25.61
C MET A 789 -6.08 5.30 25.47
N GLU A 790 -4.77 5.51 25.48
CA GLU A 790 -4.19 6.82 25.19
C GLU A 790 -4.57 7.27 23.77
N ILE A 791 -4.92 8.54 23.63
CA ILE A 791 -5.20 9.17 22.34
C ILE A 791 -3.88 9.58 21.72
N VAL A 792 -3.62 9.09 20.51
CA VAL A 792 -2.41 9.38 19.74
C VAL A 792 -2.66 10.56 18.79
N MET A 793 -3.81 10.56 18.10
CA MET A 793 -4.16 11.61 17.14
C MET A 793 -5.00 12.72 17.81
N GLY A 794 -4.45 13.93 17.92
CA GLY A 794 -5.18 15.06 18.50
C GLY A 794 -5.29 14.98 20.03
N ARG A 795 -6.46 15.32 20.59
CA ARG A 795 -6.72 15.26 22.05
C ARG A 795 -8.19 14.93 22.37
N ALA A 796 -8.48 14.47 23.59
CA ALA A 796 -9.82 14.01 23.99
C ALA A 796 -10.95 15.04 23.80
N ALA A 797 -10.74 16.27 24.29
CA ALA A 797 -11.69 17.37 24.15
C ALA A 797 -11.24 18.29 23.01
N GLU A 798 -11.62 17.94 21.80
CA GLU A 798 -11.28 18.66 20.58
C GLU A 798 -12.47 18.83 19.66
N VAL A 799 -12.46 19.95 18.95
CA VAL A 799 -13.29 20.17 17.76
C VAL A 799 -12.30 20.31 16.60
N PRO A 800 -12.02 19.24 15.83
CA PRO A 800 -11.03 19.31 14.77
C PRO A 800 -11.46 20.29 13.67
N LEU A 801 -10.49 20.90 12.99
CA LEU A 801 -10.73 21.67 11.79
C LEU A 801 -11.24 20.70 10.71
N ARG A 802 -12.29 21.08 9.98
CA ARG A 802 -12.87 20.28 8.89
C ARG A 802 -12.54 20.84 7.52
N LYS A 803 -12.66 22.17 7.38
CA LYS A 803 -12.52 22.87 6.10
C LYS A 803 -11.75 24.17 6.27
N ILE A 804 -10.85 24.43 5.33
CA ILE A 804 -10.22 25.74 5.12
C ILE A 804 -10.84 26.31 3.84
N GLU A 805 -11.65 27.35 3.96
CA GLU A 805 -12.26 28.02 2.82
C GLU A 805 -11.43 29.24 2.43
N LEU A 806 -10.86 29.21 1.23
CA LEU A 806 -10.05 30.31 0.70
C LEU A 806 -10.91 31.30 -0.09
N ILE A 807 -10.64 32.59 0.09
CA ILE A 807 -11.40 33.68 -0.51
C ILE A 807 -10.44 34.66 -1.17
N SER A 808 -10.59 34.87 -2.48
CA SER A 808 -9.91 35.94 -3.23
C SER A 808 -10.90 36.98 -3.76
N SER A 809 -11.07 38.07 -3.02
CA SER A 809 -12.08 39.11 -3.34
C SER A 809 -11.81 39.93 -4.60
N LYS A 810 -10.57 39.93 -5.10
CA LYS A 810 -10.14 40.70 -6.28
C LYS A 810 -9.83 39.83 -7.51
N GLY A 811 -10.32 38.59 -7.54
CA GLY A 811 -10.05 37.63 -8.60
C GLY A 811 -8.72 36.89 -8.41
N GLN A 812 -8.30 36.13 -9.42
CA GLN A 812 -7.18 35.19 -9.36
C GLN A 812 -6.09 35.49 -10.41
N VAL A 813 -6.08 36.71 -10.98
CA VAL A 813 -5.13 37.11 -12.03
C VAL A 813 -4.24 38.26 -11.54
N LEU A 814 -2.92 38.06 -11.62
CA LEU A 814 -1.91 39.08 -11.36
C LEU A 814 -1.28 39.54 -12.69
N ASN A 815 -1.02 40.84 -12.81
CA ASN A 815 -0.44 41.43 -14.02
C ASN A 815 0.29 42.75 -13.66
N PRO A 816 0.96 43.44 -14.60
CA PRO A 816 1.69 44.69 -14.29
C PRO A 816 0.86 45.80 -13.65
N SER A 817 -0.47 45.80 -13.81
CA SER A 817 -1.37 46.77 -13.16
C SER A 817 -1.82 46.34 -11.76
N ASN A 818 -1.62 45.06 -11.40
CA ASN A 818 -1.99 44.47 -10.13
C ASN A 818 -1.07 43.29 -9.79
N THR A 819 0.14 43.60 -9.32
CA THR A 819 1.19 42.60 -9.05
C THR A 819 1.05 41.92 -7.69
N MET A 820 0.09 42.36 -6.86
CA MET A 820 -0.18 41.79 -5.55
C MET A 820 -1.66 41.51 -5.33
N LEU A 821 -1.98 40.37 -4.72
CA LEU A 821 -3.33 39.98 -4.33
C LEU A 821 -3.35 39.49 -2.88
N THR A 822 -4.51 39.63 -2.23
CA THR A 822 -4.72 39.14 -0.86
C THR A 822 -5.75 38.02 -0.87
N VAL A 823 -5.40 36.91 -0.23
CA VAL A 823 -6.28 35.76 0.02
C VAL A 823 -6.52 35.65 1.51
N THR A 824 -7.76 35.36 1.89
CA THR A 824 -8.16 35.11 3.28
C THR A 824 -8.67 33.70 3.42
N ALA A 825 -8.38 33.05 4.55
CA ALA A 825 -8.91 31.75 4.92
C ALA A 825 -9.97 31.88 6.03
N ASN A 826 -11.14 31.26 5.80
CA ASN A 826 -12.12 31.00 6.84
C ASN A 826 -12.00 29.55 7.31
N LEU A 827 -12.06 29.35 8.63
CA LEU A 827 -11.93 28.03 9.25
C LEU A 827 -13.28 27.50 9.70
N TYR A 828 -13.56 26.24 9.36
CA TYR A 828 -14.80 25.57 9.70
C TYR A 828 -14.54 24.24 10.44
N PRO A 829 -15.21 23.99 11.58
CA PRO A 829 -16.14 24.91 12.23
C PRO A 829 -15.41 26.10 12.86
N VAL A 830 -16.11 27.22 13.02
CA VAL A 830 -15.51 28.49 13.51
C VAL A 830 -14.88 28.34 14.91
N ASN A 831 -15.40 27.43 15.72
CA ASN A 831 -14.89 27.10 17.06
C ASN A 831 -13.87 25.95 17.06
N THR A 832 -13.23 25.66 15.92
CA THR A 832 -12.17 24.65 15.83
C THR A 832 -11.09 24.84 16.89
N SER A 833 -10.57 23.73 17.40
CA SER A 833 -9.43 23.68 18.31
C SER A 833 -8.09 24.00 17.64
N TYR A 834 -8.02 23.95 16.31
CA TYR A 834 -6.80 24.08 15.52
C TYR A 834 -6.93 25.21 14.51
N THR A 835 -6.29 26.33 14.81
CA THR A 835 -6.40 27.58 14.02
C THR A 835 -5.17 27.90 13.19
N ASP A 836 -4.07 27.20 13.40
CA ASP A 836 -2.80 27.48 12.71
C ASP A 836 -2.87 27.02 11.26
N LEU A 837 -2.37 27.88 10.37
CA LEU A 837 -2.28 27.65 8.93
C LEU A 837 -0.85 27.85 8.44
N GLU A 838 -0.42 26.98 7.53
CA GLU A 838 0.82 27.16 6.76
C GLU A 838 0.45 27.50 5.31
N TRP A 839 1.02 28.58 4.78
CA TRP A 839 0.72 29.11 3.46
C TRP A 839 1.88 28.85 2.50
N SER A 840 1.56 28.44 1.27
CA SER A 840 2.54 28.17 0.22
C SER A 840 2.01 28.54 -1.17
N VAL A 841 2.93 28.80 -2.09
CA VAL A 841 2.65 28.90 -3.53
C VAL A 841 3.24 27.66 -4.17
N VAL A 842 2.41 26.86 -4.82
CA VAL A 842 2.80 25.56 -5.38
C VAL A 842 2.31 25.41 -6.83
N ASN A 843 2.86 24.45 -7.57
CA ASN A 843 2.29 24.00 -8.84
C ASN A 843 1.19 22.94 -8.62
N ASP A 844 0.63 22.40 -9.71
CA ASP A 844 -0.39 21.35 -9.69
C ASP A 844 0.01 20.07 -8.94
N ALA A 845 1.30 19.77 -8.85
CA ALA A 845 1.83 18.61 -8.13
C ALA A 845 2.10 18.91 -6.63
N GLY A 846 1.74 20.10 -6.14
CA GLY A 846 2.00 20.50 -4.75
C GLY A 846 3.48 20.82 -4.46
N ILE A 847 4.28 21.07 -5.49
CA ILE A 847 5.69 21.45 -5.37
C ILE A 847 5.78 22.98 -5.34
N GLU A 848 6.61 23.52 -4.44
CA GLU A 848 6.79 24.97 -4.31
C GLU A 848 7.18 25.62 -5.65
N SER A 849 6.49 26.70 -6.00
CA SER A 849 6.64 27.39 -7.28
C SER A 849 7.35 28.73 -7.09
N ASN A 850 8.26 29.07 -8.00
CA ASN A 850 8.98 30.34 -8.03
C ASN A 850 8.23 31.47 -8.78
N ILE A 851 7.02 31.18 -9.29
CA ILE A 851 6.22 32.14 -10.08
C ILE A 851 5.68 33.27 -9.20
N ALA A 852 5.43 33.02 -7.92
CA ALA A 852 4.98 34.04 -6.98
C ALA A 852 5.53 33.80 -5.57
N LYS A 853 5.67 34.89 -4.80
CA LYS A 853 6.01 34.87 -3.38
C LYS A 853 4.74 35.04 -2.55
N ILE A 854 4.70 34.41 -1.37
CA ILE A 854 3.61 34.57 -0.40
C ILE A 854 4.12 35.07 0.94
N GLU A 855 3.42 36.03 1.53
CA GLU A 855 3.67 36.58 2.87
C GLU A 855 2.37 36.50 3.67
N ALA A 856 2.37 35.73 4.76
CA ALA A 856 1.18 35.45 5.55
C ALA A 856 1.20 36.13 6.92
N ASP A 857 0.03 36.58 7.37
CA ASP A 857 -0.27 37.05 8.72
C ASP A 857 -1.54 36.32 9.20
N GLY A 858 -1.34 35.22 9.93
CA GLY A 858 -2.40 34.33 10.39
C GLY A 858 -3.25 33.76 9.24
N HIS A 859 -4.51 34.17 9.17
CA HIS A 859 -5.49 33.70 8.18
C HIS A 859 -5.53 34.55 6.90
N THR A 860 -4.61 35.50 6.74
CA THR A 860 -4.51 36.32 5.53
C THR A 860 -3.13 36.19 4.90
N ALA A 861 -3.08 36.01 3.59
CA ALA A 861 -1.83 35.94 2.85
C ALA A 861 -1.82 36.93 1.68
N THR A 862 -0.70 37.62 1.51
CA THR A 862 -0.42 38.50 0.37
C THR A 862 0.49 37.79 -0.61
N ILE A 863 0.04 37.67 -1.86
CA ILE A 863 0.75 37.04 -2.97
C ILE A 863 1.36 38.12 -3.82
N SER A 864 2.62 37.99 -4.20
CA SER A 864 3.32 38.87 -5.13
C SER A 864 3.85 38.07 -6.31
N ALA A 865 3.39 38.35 -7.52
CA ALA A 865 3.86 37.64 -8.71
C ALA A 865 5.29 38.06 -9.09
N LEU A 866 6.13 37.08 -9.42
CA LEU A 866 7.54 37.22 -9.79
C LEU A 866 7.79 36.95 -11.27
N GLY A 867 6.93 36.17 -11.91
CA GLY A 867 6.96 35.90 -13.34
C GLY A 867 5.62 35.39 -13.85
N ASP A 868 5.56 35.09 -15.14
CA ASP A 868 4.37 34.59 -15.83
C ASP A 868 4.18 33.09 -15.57
N GLY A 869 2.92 32.67 -15.45
CA GLY A 869 2.53 31.26 -15.32
C GLY A 869 1.35 31.03 -14.38
N GLU A 870 0.96 29.77 -14.26
CA GLU A 870 -0.11 29.32 -13.37
C GLU A 870 0.48 28.73 -12.09
N PHE A 871 -0.19 28.95 -10.97
CA PHE A 871 0.21 28.44 -9.66
C PHE A 871 -1.01 28.33 -8.73
N LEU A 872 -0.87 27.55 -7.68
CA LEU A 872 -1.86 27.34 -6.65
C LEU A 872 -1.43 28.07 -5.37
N VAL A 873 -2.35 28.81 -4.77
CA VAL A 873 -2.17 29.34 -3.41
C VAL A 873 -2.78 28.33 -2.47
N ARG A 874 -1.92 27.73 -1.64
CA ARG A 874 -2.27 26.60 -0.77
C ARG A 874 -2.19 27.02 0.69
N ALA A 875 -3.22 26.65 1.46
CA ALA A 875 -3.24 26.73 2.91
C ALA A 875 -3.40 25.32 3.48
N THR A 876 -2.52 24.94 4.41
CA THR A 876 -2.55 23.65 5.08
C THR A 876 -2.72 23.79 6.57
N SER A 877 -3.24 22.76 7.22
CA SER A 877 -3.26 22.66 8.68
C SER A 877 -2.84 21.28 9.16
N LYS A 878 -2.08 21.26 10.25
CA LYS A 878 -1.69 20.03 10.94
C LYS A 878 -2.80 19.42 11.79
N ASN A 879 -3.86 20.18 12.07
CA ASN A 879 -5.10 19.71 12.71
C ASN A 879 -4.89 18.80 13.96
N GLY A 880 -3.93 19.15 14.80
CA GLY A 880 -3.60 18.41 16.02
C GLY A 880 -2.59 17.28 15.88
N THR A 881 -1.90 17.18 14.74
CA THR A 881 -0.77 16.27 14.52
C THR A 881 0.52 17.03 14.22
N ASP A 882 1.59 16.31 13.93
CA ASP A 882 2.89 16.84 13.48
C ASP A 882 2.96 17.03 11.96
N LYS A 883 2.17 16.26 11.20
CA LYS A 883 2.02 16.35 9.74
C LYS A 883 0.74 17.05 9.31
N THR A 884 0.67 17.46 8.05
CA THR A 884 -0.55 18.07 7.47
C THR A 884 -1.68 17.05 7.47
N LYS A 885 -2.90 17.52 7.75
CA LYS A 885 -4.13 16.70 7.68
C LYS A 885 -5.21 17.31 6.83
N LEU A 886 -5.09 18.60 6.50
CA LEU A 886 -6.02 19.31 5.63
C LEU A 886 -5.24 20.20 4.68
N ILE A 887 -5.65 20.14 3.42
CA ILE A 887 -5.11 20.93 2.34
C ILE A 887 -6.28 21.65 1.67
N SER A 888 -6.15 22.95 1.46
CA SER A 888 -7.05 23.74 0.62
C SER A 888 -6.23 24.61 -0.30
N HIS A 889 -6.72 24.83 -1.51
CA HIS A 889 -6.03 25.66 -2.50
C HIS A 889 -7.00 26.43 -3.40
N LEU A 890 -6.46 27.43 -4.09
CA LEU A 890 -7.11 28.13 -5.18
C LEU A 890 -6.11 28.37 -6.30
N GLU A 891 -6.60 28.31 -7.54
CA GLU A 891 -5.84 28.52 -8.75
C GLU A 891 -5.61 30.02 -9.00
N PHE A 892 -4.39 30.39 -9.41
CA PHE A 892 -3.99 31.75 -9.77
C PHE A 892 -3.16 31.75 -11.06
N ARG A 893 -3.19 32.89 -11.77
CA ARG A 893 -2.37 33.11 -12.96
C ARG A 893 -1.68 34.46 -12.89
N ALA A 894 -0.39 34.49 -13.24
CA ALA A 894 0.38 35.71 -13.46
C ALA A 894 0.67 35.89 -14.96
N GLU A 895 0.49 37.11 -15.49
CA GLU A 895 0.69 37.41 -16.91
C GLU A 895 1.32 38.80 -17.14
N GLY A 896 2.23 38.90 -18.11
CA GLY A 896 2.88 40.15 -18.52
C GLY A 896 4.05 40.62 -17.64
N LEU A 897 4.62 39.76 -16.80
CA LEU A 897 5.72 40.03 -15.86
C LEU A 897 7.07 39.46 -16.32
N GLY A 898 7.08 38.55 -17.31
CA GLY A 898 8.30 37.91 -17.83
C GLY A 898 8.61 36.57 -17.16
N THR A 899 9.79 36.01 -17.41
CA THR A 899 10.14 34.66 -16.94
C THR A 899 10.66 34.67 -15.50
N ALA A 900 10.13 33.79 -14.64
CA ALA A 900 10.71 33.50 -13.34
C ALA A 900 11.86 32.48 -13.49
N PHE A 901 13.00 32.73 -12.84
CA PHE A 901 14.18 31.87 -12.90
C PHE A 901 14.31 30.97 -11.67
N LYS A 902 14.79 29.74 -11.87
CA LYS A 902 15.10 28.79 -10.78
C LYS A 902 16.45 29.16 -10.17
N ASP A 903 16.55 29.18 -8.84
CA ASP A 903 17.80 29.43 -8.11
C ASP A 903 18.58 28.12 -7.94
N PRO A 904 19.72 27.91 -8.63
CA PRO A 904 20.53 26.70 -8.51
C PRO A 904 21.17 26.50 -7.13
N TYR A 905 21.25 27.57 -6.34
CA TYR A 905 21.85 27.53 -5.00
C TYR A 905 20.84 27.15 -3.91
N GLY A 906 19.55 27.16 -4.23
CA GLY A 906 18.50 26.46 -3.50
C GLY A 906 18.30 25.03 -4.03
N PHE A 907 17.50 24.23 -3.32
CA PHE A 907 17.17 22.88 -3.78
C PHE A 907 16.17 22.94 -4.93
N ILE A 908 16.60 22.56 -6.13
CA ILE A 908 15.71 22.40 -7.29
C ILE A 908 15.12 20.99 -7.24
N THR A 909 13.85 20.91 -6.88
CA THR A 909 13.10 19.66 -6.79
C THR A 909 12.98 18.97 -8.15
N GLY A 910 13.16 17.65 -8.17
CA GLY A 910 13.16 16.83 -9.38
C GLY A 910 11.84 16.88 -10.14
N GLY A 911 10.70 16.94 -9.44
CA GLY A 911 9.38 17.10 -10.06
C GLY A 911 9.13 18.46 -10.73
N LEU A 912 10.07 19.41 -10.67
CA LEU A 912 10.02 20.69 -11.41
C LEU A 912 10.71 20.62 -12.79
N TYR A 913 10.90 19.42 -13.34
CA TYR A 913 11.44 19.27 -14.70
C TYR A 913 10.50 19.94 -15.71
N ASP A 914 11.08 20.56 -16.73
CA ASP A 914 10.36 21.31 -17.76
C ASP A 914 10.10 20.46 -19.01
N ASP A 915 10.94 19.44 -19.26
CA ASP A 915 10.81 18.54 -20.41
C ASP A 915 11.34 17.14 -20.06
N ALA A 916 10.82 16.12 -20.74
CA ALA A 916 11.29 14.75 -20.62
C ALA A 916 11.15 13.96 -21.94
N ILE A 917 12.16 13.15 -22.25
CA ILE A 917 12.14 12.18 -23.36
C ILE A 917 12.22 10.78 -22.76
N GLY A 918 11.29 9.89 -23.11
CA GLY A 918 11.14 8.57 -22.50
C GLY A 918 10.11 8.55 -21.38
N ASP A 919 10.01 7.43 -20.68
CA ASP A 919 9.02 7.24 -19.62
C ASP A 919 9.56 7.77 -18.28
N VAL A 920 8.93 8.83 -17.76
CA VAL A 920 9.16 9.38 -16.43
C VAL A 920 7.91 9.20 -15.58
N SER A 921 8.11 8.71 -14.35
CA SER A 921 7.07 8.57 -13.33
C SER A 921 7.41 9.43 -12.11
N ASN A 922 6.44 9.62 -11.22
CA ASN A 922 6.68 10.33 -9.98
C ASN A 922 7.67 9.57 -9.10
N GLY A 923 8.67 10.29 -8.60
CA GLY A 923 9.53 9.81 -7.52
C GLY A 923 8.96 10.20 -6.17
N ASN A 924 9.41 9.52 -5.12
CA ASN A 924 9.06 9.86 -3.75
C ASN A 924 9.66 11.24 -3.38
N GLU A 925 9.15 11.88 -2.33
CA GLU A 925 9.64 13.19 -1.88
C GLU A 925 9.66 14.26 -3.00
N LYS A 926 8.63 14.27 -3.85
CA LYS A 926 8.47 15.19 -4.99
C LYS A 926 9.56 15.07 -6.06
N GLY A 927 10.28 13.95 -6.11
CA GLY A 927 11.29 13.64 -7.13
C GLY A 927 10.71 13.12 -8.44
N PHE A 928 11.58 12.60 -9.31
CA PHE A 928 11.19 11.83 -10.50
C PHE A 928 11.84 10.43 -10.47
N ALA A 929 11.23 9.49 -11.18
CA ALA A 929 11.73 8.13 -11.35
C ALA A 929 11.70 7.72 -12.82
N THR A 930 12.79 7.15 -13.31
CA THR A 930 12.95 6.73 -14.71
C THR A 930 12.42 5.32 -14.95
N SER A 931 12.21 4.96 -16.22
CA SER A 931 11.83 3.60 -16.59
C SER A 931 12.94 2.57 -16.33
N ARG A 932 12.54 1.31 -16.17
CA ARG A 932 13.47 0.16 -16.08
C ARG A 932 14.13 -0.15 -17.41
N ASP A 933 13.43 0.14 -18.52
CA ASP A 933 13.87 -0.11 -19.88
C ASP A 933 13.95 1.21 -20.67
N GLY A 934 15.05 1.42 -21.41
CA GLY A 934 15.20 2.54 -22.34
C GLY A 934 15.93 3.77 -21.80
N LYS A 935 16.21 4.72 -22.70
CA LYS A 935 16.85 6.01 -22.42
C LYS A 935 15.79 7.00 -21.93
N THR A 936 16.00 7.58 -20.76
CA THR A 936 15.21 8.68 -20.21
C THR A 936 16.07 9.94 -20.17
N VAL A 937 15.53 11.06 -20.67
CA VAL A 937 16.14 12.38 -20.59
C VAL A 937 15.22 13.29 -19.78
N VAL A 938 15.75 14.01 -18.79
CA VAL A 938 14.96 14.92 -17.93
C VAL A 938 15.64 16.29 -17.91
N GLY A 939 14.90 17.33 -18.29
CA GLY A 939 15.42 18.69 -18.51
C GLY A 939 14.90 19.73 -17.54
N PHE A 940 15.78 20.64 -17.12
CA PHE A 940 15.49 21.79 -16.28
C PHE A 940 15.99 23.06 -16.97
N GLN A 941 15.11 24.00 -17.23
CA GLN A 941 15.34 25.25 -17.95
C GLN A 941 15.22 26.47 -17.03
N ASN A 942 15.69 27.63 -17.54
CA ASN A 942 15.61 28.94 -16.87
C ASN A 942 16.28 28.94 -15.49
N ILE A 943 17.44 28.31 -15.36
CA ILE A 943 18.23 28.30 -14.13
C ILE A 943 19.21 29.47 -14.16
N ASP A 944 19.12 30.38 -13.18
CA ASP A 944 19.98 31.57 -13.12
C ASP A 944 21.14 31.38 -12.13
N PHE A 945 22.32 31.10 -12.67
CA PHE A 945 23.57 30.94 -11.92
C PHE A 945 24.24 32.27 -11.54
N GLY A 946 23.66 33.41 -11.93
CA GLY A 946 24.28 34.72 -11.77
C GLY A 946 25.60 34.86 -12.54
N SER A 947 26.35 35.93 -12.29
CA SER A 947 27.56 36.26 -13.07
C SER A 947 28.73 35.30 -12.85
N TYR A 948 28.90 34.76 -11.63
CA TYR A 948 30.06 33.92 -11.30
C TYR A 948 29.80 32.42 -11.47
N GLY A 949 28.64 31.91 -11.02
CA GLY A 949 28.24 30.55 -11.28
C GLY A 949 28.84 29.46 -10.39
N SER A 950 28.68 28.19 -10.78
CA SER A 950 29.21 27.01 -10.08
C SER A 950 29.50 25.82 -11.01
N ASP A 951 30.46 24.98 -10.64
CA ASP A 951 30.83 23.71 -11.28
C ASP A 951 30.64 22.51 -10.32
N THR A 952 30.15 22.73 -9.10
CA THR A 952 29.92 21.66 -8.10
C THR A 952 28.42 21.44 -7.93
N MET A 953 27.94 20.22 -8.20
CA MET A 953 26.52 19.86 -8.09
C MET A 953 26.33 18.66 -7.16
N THR A 954 25.30 18.68 -6.32
CA THR A 954 24.91 17.57 -5.45
C THR A 954 23.54 17.03 -5.86
N ILE A 955 23.42 15.71 -5.99
CA ILE A 955 22.20 15.00 -6.38
C ILE A 955 21.84 13.96 -5.31
N PRO A 956 20.67 14.04 -4.65
CA PRO A 956 20.14 12.94 -3.84
C PRO A 956 19.52 11.86 -4.73
N ILE A 957 20.05 10.64 -4.64
CA ILE A 957 19.68 9.50 -5.50
C ILE A 957 19.20 8.33 -4.64
N PHE A 958 18.08 7.72 -5.03
CA PHE A 958 17.64 6.41 -4.54
C PHE A 958 17.77 5.38 -5.67
N ALA A 959 18.69 4.42 -5.45
CA ALA A 959 18.97 3.31 -6.35
C ALA A 959 18.30 2.02 -5.84
N LEU A 960 17.70 1.25 -6.75
CA LEU A 960 16.96 0.02 -6.43
C LEU A 960 17.85 -1.21 -6.22
N SER A 961 19.15 -1.10 -6.51
CA SER A 961 20.12 -2.19 -6.44
C SER A 961 21.52 -1.67 -6.18
N ASN A 962 22.46 -2.57 -5.88
CA ASN A 962 23.88 -2.28 -5.70
C ASN A 962 24.65 -2.16 -7.04
N GLU A 963 23.93 -2.18 -8.17
CA GLU A 963 24.51 -2.03 -9.50
C GLU A 963 25.06 -0.62 -9.74
N LYS A 964 25.81 -0.47 -10.83
CA LYS A 964 26.30 0.83 -11.29
C LYS A 964 25.21 1.53 -12.08
N TYR A 965 24.97 2.79 -11.74
CA TYR A 965 24.03 3.66 -12.44
C TYR A 965 24.81 4.73 -13.20
N PHE A 966 24.67 4.75 -14.52
CA PHE A 966 25.33 5.72 -15.39
C PHE A 966 24.45 6.95 -15.57
N ILE A 967 25.02 8.13 -15.32
CA ILE A 967 24.32 9.42 -15.37
C ILE A 967 25.14 10.38 -16.22
N GLN A 968 24.55 10.89 -17.29
CA GLN A 968 25.13 12.02 -18.02
C GLN A 968 24.43 13.31 -17.64
N ILE A 969 25.20 14.38 -17.47
CA ILE A 969 24.73 15.71 -17.11
C ILE A 969 25.14 16.65 -18.24
N TRP A 970 24.18 17.33 -18.83
CA TRP A 970 24.34 18.18 -20.01
C TRP A 970 23.91 19.61 -19.74
N GLU A 971 24.59 20.57 -20.38
CA GLU A 971 24.06 21.91 -20.61
C GLU A 971 23.35 21.94 -21.96
N GLY A 972 22.06 22.28 -21.98
CA GLY A 972 21.23 22.17 -23.18
C GLY A 972 20.75 20.75 -23.47
N LEU A 973 19.75 20.61 -24.35
CA LEU A 973 19.16 19.32 -24.68
C LEU A 973 20.23 18.41 -25.33
N PRO A 974 20.45 17.18 -24.84
CA PRO A 974 21.51 16.31 -25.34
C PRO A 974 21.39 16.08 -26.84
N GLU A 975 22.53 16.08 -27.54
CA GLU A 975 22.65 15.86 -28.99
C GLU A 975 22.12 17.00 -29.88
N GLU A 976 21.63 18.11 -29.31
CA GLU A 976 21.32 19.32 -30.07
C GLU A 976 22.54 20.21 -30.33
N GLU A 977 22.50 20.98 -31.42
CA GLU A 977 23.54 21.95 -31.77
C GLU A 977 23.67 23.01 -30.66
N GLY A 978 24.84 23.10 -30.04
CA GLY A 978 25.12 24.01 -28.92
C GLY A 978 25.04 23.37 -27.53
N SER A 979 24.59 22.12 -27.40
CA SER A 979 24.63 21.38 -26.14
C SER A 979 26.05 20.94 -25.75
N THR A 980 26.34 20.84 -24.44
CA THR A 980 27.65 20.43 -23.92
C THR A 980 27.51 19.36 -22.85
N LEU A 981 28.23 18.24 -22.99
CA LEU A 981 28.34 17.22 -21.93
C LEU A 981 29.21 17.77 -20.79
N LEU A 982 28.59 17.98 -19.63
CA LEU A 982 29.24 18.55 -18.45
C LEU A 982 29.88 17.46 -17.58
N ALA A 983 29.23 16.31 -17.45
CA ALA A 983 29.77 15.18 -16.69
C ALA A 983 29.16 13.86 -17.18
N ASP A 984 29.97 12.80 -17.21
CA ASP A 984 29.55 11.41 -17.44
C ASP A 984 30.03 10.59 -16.25
N VAL A 985 29.12 10.29 -15.33
CA VAL A 985 29.43 9.82 -13.98
C VAL A 985 28.72 8.53 -13.66
N VAL A 986 29.27 7.80 -12.68
CA VAL A 986 28.70 6.56 -12.16
C VAL A 986 28.31 6.76 -10.71
N TYR A 987 27.04 6.52 -10.39
CA TYR A 987 26.56 6.39 -9.02
C TYR A 987 26.62 4.92 -8.59
N GLN A 988 27.26 4.65 -7.46
CA GLN A 988 27.30 3.32 -6.85
C GLN A 988 27.44 3.44 -5.33
N LYS A 989 26.35 3.17 -4.62
CA LYS A 989 26.29 3.01 -3.15
C LYS A 989 25.51 1.75 -2.82
N GLU A 990 25.64 1.29 -1.58
CA GLU A 990 24.72 0.28 -1.06
C GLU A 990 23.28 0.81 -1.16
N SER A 991 22.42 0.06 -1.83
CA SER A 991 21.00 0.39 -1.97
C SER A 991 20.35 0.35 -0.59
N LYS A 992 19.71 1.46 -0.23
CA LYS A 992 18.86 1.58 0.95
C LYS A 992 17.46 1.83 0.45
N TRP A 993 16.57 0.86 0.65
CA TRP A 993 15.21 0.93 0.14
C TRP A 993 14.51 2.21 0.61
N ASN A 994 13.94 2.95 -0.34
CA ASN A 994 13.23 4.20 -0.12
C ASN A 994 14.03 5.32 0.58
N VAL A 995 15.37 5.34 0.42
CA VAL A 995 16.23 6.35 1.03
C VAL A 995 17.09 7.03 -0.03
N TYR A 996 16.94 8.35 -0.17
CA TYR A 996 17.81 9.17 -1.00
C TYR A 996 19.18 9.35 -0.33
N GLN A 997 20.24 9.08 -1.08
CA GLN A 997 21.62 9.28 -0.65
C GLN A 997 22.29 10.30 -1.58
N GLU A 998 22.81 11.37 -1.01
CA GLU A 998 23.46 12.45 -1.74
C GLU A 998 24.78 11.99 -2.38
N GLU A 999 25.04 12.42 -3.60
CA GLU A 999 26.34 12.32 -4.26
C GLU A 999 26.71 13.64 -4.91
N THR A 1000 27.99 14.03 -4.79
CA THR A 1000 28.48 15.33 -5.29
C THR A 1000 29.41 15.12 -6.47
N TYR A 1001 29.14 15.82 -7.56
CA TYR A 1001 29.87 15.75 -8.81
C TYR A 1001 30.48 17.11 -9.17
N ARG A 1002 31.65 17.07 -9.81
CA ARG A 1002 32.29 18.24 -10.37
C ARG A 1002 32.16 18.22 -11.89
N LEU A 1003 31.64 19.31 -12.45
CA LEU A 1003 31.36 19.47 -13.87
C LEU A 1003 32.63 19.91 -14.64
N SER A 1004 32.67 19.62 -15.93
CA SER A 1004 33.79 19.95 -16.83
C SER A 1004 33.99 21.45 -17.03
N LYS A 1005 32.97 22.26 -16.76
CA LYS A 1005 33.02 23.71 -16.77
C LYS A 1005 32.09 24.32 -15.71
N ARG A 1006 32.35 25.58 -15.37
CA ARG A 1006 31.48 26.38 -14.52
C ARG A 1006 30.30 26.92 -15.32
N LEU A 1007 29.10 26.71 -14.79
CA LEU A 1007 27.85 27.24 -15.34
C LEU A 1007 27.59 28.62 -14.73
N ASN A 1008 27.34 29.62 -15.57
CA ASN A 1008 27.02 31.01 -15.19
C ASN A 1008 25.90 31.55 -16.10
N GLY A 1009 25.29 32.66 -15.69
CA GLY A 1009 24.13 33.24 -16.37
C GLY A 1009 22.90 32.33 -16.34
N ILE A 1010 21.98 32.56 -17.27
CA ILE A 1010 20.77 31.75 -17.41
C ILE A 1010 21.06 30.58 -18.35
N THR A 1011 20.88 29.35 -17.87
CA THR A 1011 21.11 28.14 -18.67
C THR A 1011 20.12 27.02 -18.32
N SER A 1012 20.37 25.82 -18.84
CA SER A 1012 19.58 24.61 -18.63
C SER A 1012 20.45 23.41 -18.28
N ILE A 1013 19.89 22.45 -17.54
CA ILE A 1013 20.54 21.20 -17.15
C ILE A 1013 19.67 20.02 -17.57
N TYR A 1014 20.28 19.03 -18.22
CA TYR A 1014 19.61 17.80 -18.62
C TYR A 1014 20.33 16.57 -18.07
N PHE A 1015 19.56 15.62 -17.55
CA PHE A 1015 20.04 14.31 -17.12
C PHE A 1015 19.71 13.26 -18.19
N VAL A 1016 20.66 12.40 -18.54
CA VAL A 1016 20.44 11.21 -19.36
C VAL A 1016 20.68 9.95 -18.52
N LEU A 1017 19.67 9.10 -18.46
CA LEU A 1017 19.58 7.93 -17.59
C LEU A 1017 19.09 6.73 -18.40
N ASN A 1018 19.61 5.52 -18.15
CA ASN A 1018 19.26 4.32 -18.93
C ASN A 1018 18.76 3.13 -18.08
N GLN A 1019 18.53 3.37 -16.79
CA GLN A 1019 18.12 2.38 -15.80
C GLN A 1019 17.12 3.04 -14.84
N LYS A 1020 16.29 2.24 -14.16
CA LYS A 1020 15.33 2.75 -13.17
C LYS A 1020 16.07 3.31 -11.96
N ILE A 1021 16.01 4.62 -11.79
CA ILE A 1021 16.62 5.37 -10.70
C ILE A 1021 15.65 6.46 -10.25
N HIS A 1022 15.67 6.77 -8.95
CA HIS A 1022 14.89 7.85 -8.38
C HIS A 1022 15.82 9.02 -8.06
N VAL A 1023 15.45 10.22 -8.51
CA VAL A 1023 16.21 11.46 -8.28
C VAL A 1023 15.31 12.47 -7.58
N LYS A 1024 15.72 12.92 -6.38
CA LYS A 1024 14.93 13.88 -5.59
C LYS A 1024 14.95 15.28 -6.19
N GLY A 1025 16.06 15.64 -6.83
CA GLY A 1025 16.37 16.98 -7.29
C GLY A 1025 17.87 17.22 -7.28
N PHE A 1026 18.32 18.47 -7.26
CA PHE A 1026 19.73 18.82 -7.18
C PHE A 1026 19.95 20.23 -6.61
N THR A 1027 21.18 20.47 -6.14
CA THR A 1027 21.67 21.78 -5.71
C THR A 1027 23.05 22.03 -6.30
N PHE A 1028 23.42 23.30 -6.44
CA PHE A 1028 24.78 23.72 -6.72
C PHE A 1028 25.41 24.40 -5.51
N GLU A 1029 26.71 24.17 -5.33
CA GLU A 1029 27.48 24.87 -4.31
C GLU A 1029 27.57 26.36 -4.66
N LYS A 1030 27.10 27.23 -3.78
CA LYS A 1030 27.24 28.69 -3.95
C LYS A 1030 28.67 29.13 -3.63
N LYS A 1031 29.44 29.41 -4.68
CA LYS A 1031 30.81 29.91 -4.53
C LYS A 1031 30.80 31.42 -4.38
N ASN A 1032 31.53 31.93 -3.38
CA ASN A 1032 31.73 33.36 -3.22
C ASN A 1032 32.99 33.78 -3.97
N ARG A 1033 32.82 34.40 -5.15
CA ARG A 1033 33.90 34.89 -6.03
C ARG A 1033 35.02 35.60 -5.26
N ALA A 1034 34.68 36.40 -4.24
CA ALA A 1034 35.66 37.15 -3.45
C ALA A 1034 36.72 36.26 -2.81
N PHE A 1035 36.33 35.09 -2.29
CA PHE A 1035 37.21 34.19 -1.53
C PHE A 1035 37.68 32.98 -2.34
N GLU A 1036 37.28 32.90 -3.61
CA GLU A 1036 37.77 31.90 -4.55
C GLU A 1036 39.10 32.32 -5.17
N GLN A 1037 39.83 31.33 -5.70
CA GLN A 1037 40.98 31.61 -6.55
C GLN A 1037 40.51 32.12 -7.91
N ASN A 1038 40.82 33.39 -8.21
CA ASN A 1038 40.44 34.07 -9.45
C ASN A 1038 41.65 34.15 -10.37
N ALA A 1039 41.57 33.51 -11.54
CA ALA A 1039 42.60 33.64 -12.56
C ALA A 1039 42.62 35.07 -13.13
N ALA A 1040 43.79 35.58 -13.47
CA ALA A 1040 43.93 36.94 -13.97
C ALA A 1040 43.13 37.15 -15.27
N ALA A 1041 43.11 36.15 -16.16
CA ALA A 1041 42.36 36.20 -17.40
C ALA A 1041 40.83 36.18 -17.22
N GLN A 1042 40.33 35.86 -16.02
CA GLN A 1042 38.90 35.88 -15.67
C GLN A 1042 38.41 37.25 -15.20
N CYS A 1043 39.19 38.31 -15.43
CA CYS A 1043 38.73 39.69 -15.23
C CYS A 1043 37.53 39.98 -16.14
N ASP A 1044 36.56 40.76 -15.64
CA ASP A 1044 35.39 41.15 -16.44
C ASP A 1044 35.80 42.14 -17.54
N HIS A 1045 36.77 43.00 -17.23
CA HIS A 1045 37.36 43.94 -18.18
C HIS A 1045 38.87 44.07 -17.98
N ILE A 1046 39.60 44.17 -19.08
CA ILE A 1046 41.02 44.52 -19.10
C ILE A 1046 41.24 45.72 -20.02
N TYR A 1047 41.95 46.73 -19.52
CA TYR A 1047 42.27 47.97 -20.24
C TYR A 1047 43.76 48.23 -20.14
N GLY A 1048 44.44 48.63 -21.22
CA GLY A 1048 45.85 49.05 -21.14
C GLY A 1048 46.62 48.93 -22.46
N ASP A 1049 47.86 49.41 -22.45
CA ASP A 1049 48.68 49.59 -23.65
C ASP A 1049 49.53 48.35 -24.00
N THR A 1050 49.92 47.54 -22.99
CA THR A 1050 50.84 46.40 -23.16
C THR A 1050 50.49 45.24 -22.24
N PHE A 1051 49.87 44.18 -22.77
CA PHE A 1051 49.65 42.88 -22.10
C PHE A 1051 49.36 41.80 -23.14
N THR A 1052 49.49 40.53 -22.76
CA THR A 1052 49.06 39.36 -23.55
C THR A 1052 48.26 38.41 -22.66
N VAL A 1053 47.04 38.06 -23.07
CA VAL A 1053 46.25 37.03 -22.37
C VAL A 1053 46.67 35.66 -22.91
N SER A 1054 47.11 34.77 -22.02
CA SER A 1054 47.66 33.45 -22.36
C SER A 1054 47.04 32.39 -21.44
N GLY A 1055 46.04 31.66 -21.93
CA GLY A 1055 45.26 30.74 -21.10
C GLY A 1055 44.57 31.46 -19.93
N ASP A 1056 44.84 31.02 -18.71
CA ASP A 1056 44.31 31.63 -17.47
C ASP A 1056 45.12 32.83 -16.97
N GLN A 1057 46.21 33.19 -17.66
CA GLN A 1057 47.19 34.19 -17.22
C GLN A 1057 47.13 35.46 -18.06
N VAL A 1058 47.58 36.57 -17.48
CA VAL A 1058 47.81 37.83 -18.19
C VAL A 1058 49.29 38.18 -18.04
N GLU A 1059 50.03 38.04 -19.13
CA GLU A 1059 51.49 38.13 -19.19
C GLU A 1059 51.96 39.43 -19.84
N GLY A 1060 53.17 39.86 -19.51
CA GLY A 1060 53.79 41.07 -20.03
C GLY A 1060 53.01 42.34 -19.68
N ILE A 1061 52.37 42.38 -18.50
CA ILE A 1061 51.61 43.53 -18.00
C ILE A 1061 52.57 44.70 -17.81
N GLY A 1062 52.49 45.65 -18.73
CA GLY A 1062 53.32 46.85 -18.80
C GLY A 1062 52.62 48.11 -18.28
N ASN A 1063 52.78 49.22 -19.00
CA ASN A 1063 52.29 50.52 -18.56
C ASN A 1063 50.77 50.65 -18.69
N ASN A 1064 50.13 51.19 -17.66
CA ASN A 1064 48.71 51.59 -17.62
C ASN A 1064 47.72 50.43 -17.85
N VAL A 1065 48.03 49.24 -17.36
CA VAL A 1065 47.11 48.09 -17.47
C VAL A 1065 46.22 48.01 -16.23
N SER A 1066 44.93 47.78 -16.41
CA SER A 1066 43.94 47.60 -15.34
C SER A 1066 43.10 46.37 -15.59
N LEU A 1067 42.97 45.50 -14.59
CA LEU A 1067 42.10 44.32 -14.62
C LEU A 1067 40.97 44.53 -13.62
N GLU A 1068 39.72 44.54 -14.09
CA GLU A 1068 38.52 44.74 -13.29
C GLU A 1068 37.83 43.41 -12.96
N PHE A 1069 37.46 43.24 -11.69
CA PHE A 1069 36.70 42.12 -11.14
C PHE A 1069 35.52 42.68 -10.34
N SER A 1070 34.32 42.46 -10.84
CA SER A 1070 33.04 42.92 -10.31
C SER A 1070 32.41 41.84 -9.44
N ASP A 1071 31.40 42.24 -8.67
CA ASP A 1071 30.62 41.35 -7.80
C ASP A 1071 31.45 40.59 -6.74
N MET A 1072 32.52 41.21 -6.23
CA MET A 1072 33.33 40.65 -5.14
C MET A 1072 32.65 40.94 -3.80
N ASP A 1073 31.97 39.94 -3.22
CA ASP A 1073 31.25 40.07 -1.94
C ASP A 1073 32.11 39.64 -0.75
N PHE A 1074 32.71 40.60 -0.05
CA PHE A 1074 33.53 40.34 1.14
C PHE A 1074 32.71 40.10 2.42
N THR A 1075 31.37 40.11 2.34
CA THR A 1075 30.45 39.95 3.48
C THR A 1075 30.70 40.99 4.59
N VAL A 1076 30.01 40.84 5.73
CA VAL A 1076 30.23 41.69 6.91
C VAL A 1076 31.50 41.35 7.69
N GLU A 1077 32.01 40.13 7.54
CA GLU A 1077 33.26 39.68 8.19
C GLU A 1077 34.49 40.35 7.57
N GLY A 1078 34.42 40.63 6.27
CA GLY A 1078 35.46 41.28 5.48
C GLY A 1078 36.65 40.38 5.14
N THR A 1079 37.67 40.97 4.50
CA THR A 1079 38.97 40.37 4.24
C THR A 1079 40.05 41.37 4.60
N SER A 1080 41.18 40.90 5.13
CA SER A 1080 42.38 41.72 5.36
C SER A 1080 43.60 41.14 4.67
N ARG A 1081 43.44 40.16 3.77
CA ARG A 1081 44.56 39.48 3.12
C ARG A 1081 44.27 39.15 1.68
N ILE A 1082 45.30 39.27 0.85
CA ILE A 1082 45.28 38.82 -0.54
C ILE A 1082 46.54 38.03 -0.86
N VAL A 1083 46.35 36.93 -1.57
CA VAL A 1083 47.43 36.12 -2.14
C VAL A 1083 47.47 36.41 -3.64
N PHE A 1084 48.66 36.73 -4.16
CA PHE A 1084 48.91 36.81 -5.59
C PHE A 1084 49.82 35.67 -6.02
N TYR A 1085 49.50 35.05 -7.15
CA TYR A 1085 50.39 34.17 -7.89
C TYR A 1085 50.79 34.84 -9.19
N GLY A 1086 52.08 35.14 -9.33
CA GLY A 1086 52.59 35.90 -10.46
C GLY A 1086 54.11 35.89 -10.54
N SER A 1087 54.66 36.52 -11.58
CA SER A 1087 56.09 36.73 -11.74
C SER A 1087 56.43 38.19 -12.01
N SER A 1088 57.50 38.68 -11.40
CA SER A 1088 58.03 40.02 -11.66
C SER A 1088 59.54 39.94 -11.93
N PRO A 1089 60.03 40.34 -13.12
CA PRO A 1089 61.46 40.40 -13.41
C PRO A 1089 62.16 41.63 -12.80
N ILE A 1090 61.42 42.58 -12.22
CA ILE A 1090 61.94 43.81 -11.59
C ILE A 1090 61.91 43.72 -10.06
N ASP A 1091 62.88 44.38 -9.39
CA ASP A 1091 63.10 44.33 -7.94
C ASP A 1091 61.82 44.51 -7.09
N LYS A 1092 60.96 45.46 -7.49
CA LYS A 1092 59.66 45.73 -6.88
C LYS A 1092 58.66 46.18 -7.93
N ASN A 1093 57.54 45.48 -8.03
CA ASN A 1093 56.42 45.86 -8.89
C ASN A 1093 55.23 46.27 -8.03
N THR A 1094 54.81 47.52 -8.14
CA THR A 1094 53.71 48.09 -7.35
C THR A 1094 52.37 47.79 -8.03
N ILE A 1095 51.47 47.13 -7.31
CA ILE A 1095 50.11 46.84 -7.75
C ILE A 1095 49.14 47.69 -6.92
N HIS A 1096 48.38 48.55 -7.61
CA HIS A 1096 47.32 49.33 -6.98
C HIS A 1096 46.03 48.50 -6.99
N ILE A 1097 45.48 48.19 -5.82
CA ILE A 1097 44.22 47.48 -5.66
C ILE A 1097 43.14 48.50 -5.31
N ARG A 1098 42.26 48.80 -6.25
CA ARG A 1098 41.11 49.68 -6.03
C ARG A 1098 39.89 48.87 -5.64
N PHE A 1099 39.23 49.25 -4.58
CA PHE A 1099 37.91 48.74 -4.19
C PHE A 1099 36.89 49.85 -4.39
N ALA A 1100 35.82 49.56 -5.13
CA ALA A 1100 34.74 50.50 -5.39
C ALA A 1100 33.40 49.87 -4.99
N GLY A 1101 32.72 50.45 -4.00
CA GLY A 1101 31.45 49.96 -3.47
C GLY A 1101 30.48 51.10 -3.16
N PRO A 1102 29.32 50.80 -2.56
CA PRO A 1102 28.29 51.80 -2.25
C PRO A 1102 28.78 52.94 -1.34
N ASP A 1103 29.76 52.67 -0.48
CA ASP A 1103 30.31 53.61 0.50
C ASP A 1103 31.48 54.47 -0.04
N GLY A 1104 31.84 54.31 -1.33
CA GLY A 1104 32.90 55.06 -2.01
C GLY A 1104 34.02 54.17 -2.57
N GLU A 1105 35.09 54.82 -3.05
CA GLU A 1105 36.29 54.15 -3.57
C GLU A 1105 37.44 54.21 -2.55
N SER A 1106 38.15 53.10 -2.36
CA SER A 1106 39.41 53.04 -1.63
C SER A 1106 40.51 52.42 -2.51
N ASN A 1107 41.76 52.84 -2.30
CA ASN A 1107 42.90 52.29 -3.03
C ASN A 1107 43.92 51.80 -2.01
N GLN A 1108 44.36 50.55 -2.19
CA GLN A 1108 45.42 49.94 -1.42
C GLN A 1108 46.60 49.59 -2.32
N LEU A 1109 47.78 49.45 -1.73
CA LEU A 1109 49.04 49.30 -2.45
C LEU A 1109 49.75 48.06 -1.94
N VAL A 1110 50.15 47.18 -2.87
CA VAL A 1110 51.02 46.05 -2.56
C VAL A 1110 52.26 46.09 -3.45
N GLU A 1111 53.41 45.68 -2.90
CA GLU A 1111 54.68 45.61 -3.63
C GLU A 1111 55.07 44.14 -3.85
N PHE A 1112 54.86 43.63 -5.06
CA PHE A 1112 55.27 42.29 -5.44
C PHE A 1112 56.79 42.28 -5.72
N VAL A 1113 57.56 41.50 -4.95
CA VAL A 1113 59.04 41.48 -5.09
C VAL A 1113 59.48 40.56 -6.23
N GLN A 1114 60.69 40.79 -6.75
CA GLN A 1114 61.25 40.03 -7.87
C GLN A 1114 61.21 38.50 -7.65
N SER A 1115 60.81 37.76 -8.69
CA SER A 1115 60.75 36.30 -8.67
C SER A 1115 61.29 35.66 -9.95
N ASN A 1116 61.84 34.46 -9.83
CA ASN A 1116 62.32 33.67 -10.98
C ASN A 1116 61.22 32.67 -11.41
N GLY A 1117 60.19 33.20 -12.09
CA GLY A 1117 58.98 32.46 -12.46
C GLY A 1117 57.80 32.76 -11.53
N TYR A 1118 56.67 32.08 -11.77
CA TYR A 1118 55.45 32.30 -11.00
C TYR A 1118 55.59 31.79 -9.56
N GLU A 1119 55.31 32.64 -8.59
CA GLU A 1119 55.30 32.30 -7.17
C GLU A 1119 54.13 32.96 -6.43
N GLU A 1120 53.74 32.39 -5.28
CA GLU A 1120 52.74 32.96 -4.39
C GLU A 1120 53.38 33.96 -3.42
N GLN A 1121 52.82 35.16 -3.34
CA GLN A 1121 53.14 36.16 -2.31
C GLN A 1121 51.85 36.62 -1.62
N VAL A 1122 51.89 36.69 -0.29
CA VAL A 1122 50.75 37.07 0.56
C VAL A 1122 50.93 38.50 1.06
N PHE A 1123 49.87 39.29 1.00
CA PHE A 1123 49.87 40.70 1.40
C PHE A 1123 48.73 40.98 2.38
N GLU A 1124 49.05 41.75 3.42
CA GLU A 1124 48.05 42.29 4.35
C GLU A 1124 47.40 43.53 3.72
N LEU A 1125 46.09 43.66 3.91
CA LEU A 1125 45.24 44.73 3.43
C LEU A 1125 44.51 45.37 4.61
N GLU A 1126 44.17 46.65 4.48
CA GLU A 1126 43.13 47.24 5.32
C GLU A 1126 41.80 46.51 5.07
N THR A 1127 41.06 46.23 6.13
CA THR A 1127 39.86 45.40 6.05
C THR A 1127 38.83 45.94 5.07
N VAL A 1128 38.46 45.13 4.08
CA VAL A 1128 37.42 45.45 3.10
C VAL A 1128 36.19 44.59 3.37
N THR A 1129 35.00 45.19 3.37
CA THR A 1129 33.71 44.51 3.62
C THR A 1129 32.70 44.81 2.51
N GLY A 1130 31.64 44.01 2.45
CA GLY A 1130 30.52 44.18 1.53
C GLY A 1130 30.87 43.90 0.06
N LYS A 1131 29.92 44.20 -0.83
CA LYS A 1131 30.09 44.05 -2.28
C LYS A 1131 30.94 45.17 -2.86
N GLN A 1132 32.00 44.79 -3.55
CA GLN A 1132 32.97 45.70 -4.15
C GLN A 1132 33.25 45.29 -5.60
N LYS A 1133 33.59 46.29 -6.42
CA LYS A 1133 34.36 46.08 -7.64
C LYS A 1133 35.84 46.24 -7.29
N VAL A 1134 36.64 45.24 -7.59
CA VAL A 1134 38.10 45.21 -7.37
C VAL A 1134 38.81 45.48 -8.70
N THR A 1135 39.71 46.45 -8.74
CA THR A 1135 40.52 46.74 -9.92
C THR A 1135 42.00 46.69 -9.58
N PHE A 1136 42.76 45.84 -10.26
CA PHE A 1136 44.22 45.79 -10.17
C PHE A 1136 44.82 46.70 -11.23
N ILE A 1137 45.49 47.78 -10.82
CA ILE A 1137 46.03 48.82 -11.69
C ILE A 1137 47.57 48.78 -11.65
N PHE A 1138 48.17 48.67 -12.81
CA PHE A 1138 49.60 48.63 -13.07
C PHE A 1138 50.02 49.94 -13.77
N LEU A 1139 50.79 50.77 -13.06
CA LEU A 1139 51.19 52.10 -13.51
C LEU A 1139 52.47 52.06 -14.38
N PRO A 1140 52.88 53.19 -15.00
CA PRO A 1140 54.09 53.20 -15.82
C PRO A 1140 55.33 52.74 -15.05
N GLY A 1141 56.04 51.74 -15.60
CA GLY A 1141 57.20 51.09 -14.98
C GLY A 1141 56.96 49.65 -14.53
N SER A 1142 55.71 49.17 -14.54
CA SER A 1142 55.39 47.76 -14.24
C SER A 1142 55.87 46.80 -15.32
N ASN A 1143 56.24 45.59 -14.89
CA ASN A 1143 56.45 44.42 -15.73
C ASN A 1143 56.03 43.21 -14.89
N PHE A 1144 54.81 42.70 -15.12
CA PHE A 1144 54.23 41.63 -14.31
C PHE A 1144 53.61 40.54 -15.19
N ASP A 1145 53.79 39.30 -14.78
CA ASP A 1145 53.02 38.17 -15.29
C ASP A 1145 52.03 37.75 -14.20
N PHE A 1146 50.75 38.00 -14.41
CA PHE A 1146 49.71 37.76 -13.43
C PHE A 1146 49.03 36.42 -13.68
N GLY A 1147 49.16 35.49 -12.75
CA GLY A 1147 48.54 34.18 -12.81
C GLY A 1147 47.15 34.17 -12.19
N TRP A 1148 47.06 34.33 -10.87
CA TRP A 1148 45.78 34.36 -10.14
C TRP A 1148 45.90 35.14 -8.84
N PHE A 1149 44.77 35.52 -8.25
CA PHE A 1149 44.71 36.05 -6.89
C PHE A 1149 43.59 35.39 -6.07
N LYS A 1150 43.70 35.46 -4.75
CA LYS A 1150 42.68 34.99 -3.81
C LYS A 1150 42.66 35.87 -2.57
N PHE A 1151 41.48 36.32 -2.16
CA PHE A 1151 41.34 36.95 -0.85
C PHE A 1151 41.14 35.89 0.23
N GLU A 1152 41.74 36.11 1.40
CA GLU A 1152 41.63 35.21 2.54
C GLU A 1152 40.82 35.88 3.66
N LYS A 1153 40.04 35.09 4.38
CA LYS A 1153 39.30 35.54 5.57
C LYS A 1153 40.21 35.67 6.78
#